data_AF-A0A8B5WQW1-F1
#
_entry.id   AF-A0A8B5WQW1-F1
#
_cell.length_a   1.000
_cell.length_b   1.000
_cell.length_c   1.000
_cell.angle_alpha   90.00
_cell.angle_beta   90.00
_cell.angle_gamma   90.00
#
_symmetry.space_group_name_H-M   'P 1'
#
loop_
_entity.id
_entity.type
_entity.pdbx_description
1 polymer ?
#
loop_
_entity_poly.entity_id
_entity_poly.type
_entity_poly.pdbx_seq_one_letter_code
_entity_poly.pdbx_strand_id
1 'polypeptide(L)'
;MVEWRLNPNTEKFMPDTADETLRLNELEYLEMPGLNVMLAHDYYPESHQGGVGIIQNGLRVATNGDVRLDRAPGQWSPVPRVGPRVVDRTTGEISVTMSFPDEEKNRKGFNPIEYPDVELSYTIRVVPDGRAFRIVVDLETPVPAEWVGRVGFLLEFFPGYLFGKTFVMDTTTGLFPRQVNGPGRIDEFGEYQIEPMAVGRKLVIAPECEQHRMVIEDVAGGEIELLDGRSCHNNGWFIVRSVLPAGKTTSALEWRVAPNAIPGFICDPVVQVSQVGYHPAQQKFAVVELDRSDPRRLPVVLERVSETGARTTVMSETPADWGDFLRFRYLRLEFSAVDEPGTYIVSYGETQSDPFRIDRSVFARDVWQPTLEYFLPVQMCHMRINERSRVWHGDCHRDDARMAPVDFNHFDGYIQGPSTLCTFQPGEHVPGLNVGGWHDAGDHDLRIESQASTVYGLALAYEEFGVEYDNTTVDQKNRIVEIHLPDGKPDILQQIEHGVLSIVGAYNTLGRLYRGIICPTLRQYTILGDPVNQTDGVVFDPDAAAGDPPPVGLPGSPDDRWVFTEDNPRRELAAAAALATASRALREYNAELARDCLCVAEELHSVTTSEDPLDRVGLDVELLLATGEARYRDSLLAAREAIVEGFSRVGWVVGRVVATIGDDDFTNAITRAAREHRAEIDRLERKTPYGLPYEPNIWGAGWGIQSFGMRQYFLHSAFPELFPAKFMLHALNFVLGCHPGRNTSSFVSGVGSRSLTVAYGFNRADWSYIPGGSASGTALIRPDFPELLEWPFLWQQTEYVLGGGTTDFLILALAADRVLNGG
;
A
#
# COMPACT_ATOMS: atom_id res chain seq x y z
N MET A 1 -4.24 46.62 -33.13
CA MET A 1 -2.86 47.14 -33.27
C MET A 1 -2.47 47.83 -31.97
N VAL A 2 -1.82 47.09 -31.08
CA VAL A 2 -1.02 47.63 -29.97
C VAL A 2 0.13 46.63 -29.80
N GLU A 3 1.34 47.09 -30.10
CA GLU A 3 2.60 46.34 -30.00
C GLU A 3 3.03 46.21 -28.54
N TRP A 4 3.39 44.99 -28.12
CA TRP A 4 4.12 44.77 -26.87
C TRP A 4 5.62 44.91 -27.14
N ARG A 5 6.21 45.98 -26.60
CA ARG A 5 7.67 46.20 -26.58
C ARG A 5 8.30 45.34 -25.47
N LEU A 6 9.24 44.49 -25.87
CA LEU A 6 10.16 43.80 -24.97
C LEU A 6 11.08 44.82 -24.28
N ASN A 7 11.18 44.72 -22.96
CA ASN A 7 12.13 45.48 -22.14
C ASN A 7 13.47 44.71 -22.13
N PRO A 8 14.58 45.24 -22.66
CA PRO A 8 15.89 44.61 -22.60
C PRO A 8 16.64 45.18 -21.41
N ASN A 9 16.65 44.48 -20.28
CA ASN A 9 17.71 44.54 -19.25
C ASN A 9 17.31 43.67 -18.05
N THR A 10 17.50 42.37 -18.20
CA THR A 10 17.80 41.47 -17.09
C THR A 10 19.06 40.73 -17.50
N GLU A 11 20.21 41.19 -16.99
CA GLU A 11 21.43 40.42 -17.02
C GLU A 11 21.14 39.07 -16.36
N LYS A 12 21.06 38.02 -17.19
CA LYS A 12 21.04 36.64 -16.74
C LYS A 12 22.29 36.42 -15.92
N PHE A 13 22.15 36.24 -14.61
CA PHE A 13 23.00 35.31 -13.89
C PHE A 13 22.80 33.94 -14.55
N MET A 14 23.64 33.61 -15.53
CA MET A 14 23.81 32.23 -15.95
C MET A 14 24.61 31.56 -14.84
N PRO A 15 24.05 30.60 -14.08
CA PRO A 15 24.89 29.76 -13.25
C PRO A 15 25.90 29.06 -14.16
N ASP A 16 27.13 28.87 -13.67
CA ASP A 16 28.16 28.05 -14.30
C ASP A 16 27.49 26.79 -14.88
N THR A 17 27.79 26.47 -16.14
CA THR A 17 27.23 25.33 -16.86
C THR A 17 27.28 24.09 -16.00
N ALA A 18 26.13 23.69 -15.44
CA ALA A 18 25.99 22.42 -14.75
C ALA A 18 26.49 21.33 -15.69
N ASP A 19 27.33 20.44 -15.17
CA ASP A 19 27.93 19.37 -15.95
C ASP A 19 26.81 18.56 -16.63
N GLU A 20 26.69 18.73 -17.94
CA GLU A 20 25.62 18.16 -18.75
C GLU A 20 25.86 16.68 -19.06
N THR A 21 26.55 15.95 -18.18
CA THR A 21 26.89 14.54 -18.38
C THR A 21 26.46 13.70 -17.19
N LEU A 22 26.00 12.48 -17.46
CA LEU A 22 25.65 11.52 -16.43
C LEU A 22 26.89 11.10 -15.64
N ARG A 23 26.80 11.19 -14.32
CA ARG A 23 27.88 10.85 -13.40
C ARG A 23 27.37 10.05 -12.24
N LEU A 24 28.20 9.16 -11.72
CA LEU A 24 27.92 8.44 -10.50
C LEU A 24 27.89 9.41 -9.30
N ASN A 25 26.84 9.35 -8.49
CA ASN A 25 26.73 10.14 -7.26
C ASN A 25 27.07 9.31 -6.00
N GLU A 26 27.00 9.96 -4.83
CA GLU A 26 27.34 9.32 -3.54
C GLU A 26 26.35 8.23 -3.09
N LEU A 27 25.14 8.22 -3.63
CA LEU A 27 24.13 7.17 -3.43
C LEU A 27 24.27 6.03 -4.45
N GLU A 28 25.36 6.05 -5.21
CA GLU A 28 25.78 5.03 -6.15
C GLU A 28 24.84 4.81 -7.34
N TYR A 29 24.15 5.85 -7.81
CA TYR A 29 23.42 5.82 -9.08
C TYR A 29 23.93 6.90 -10.05
N LEU A 30 23.64 6.76 -11.34
CA LEU A 30 24.01 7.78 -12.33
C LEU A 30 23.01 8.94 -12.27
N GLU A 31 23.51 10.16 -12.26
CA GLU A 31 22.72 11.38 -12.13
C GLU A 31 23.28 12.51 -13.00
N MET A 32 22.35 13.30 -13.55
CA MET A 32 22.54 14.65 -14.04
C MET A 32 21.20 15.40 -13.93
N PRO A 33 21.15 16.74 -14.09
CA PRO A 33 19.89 17.47 -14.03
C PRO A 33 18.83 16.87 -14.96
N GLY A 34 17.69 16.48 -14.38
CA GLY A 34 16.56 15.87 -15.09
C GLY A 34 16.72 14.39 -15.45
N LEU A 35 17.76 13.69 -15.00
CA LEU A 35 17.91 12.25 -15.27
C LEU A 35 18.66 11.51 -14.15
N ASN A 36 18.04 10.45 -13.63
CA ASN A 36 18.66 9.49 -12.73
C ASN A 36 18.50 8.06 -13.27
N VAL A 37 19.55 7.25 -13.17
CA VAL A 37 19.56 5.85 -13.62
C VAL A 37 20.12 4.97 -12.51
N MET A 38 19.27 4.07 -12.02
CA MET A 38 19.58 3.12 -10.95
C MET A 38 19.75 1.71 -11.54
N LEU A 39 20.52 0.86 -10.88
CA LEU A 39 20.64 -0.57 -11.19
C LEU A 39 20.63 -1.37 -9.89
N ALA A 40 19.59 -2.19 -9.71
CA ALA A 40 19.39 -3.10 -8.59
C ALA A 40 19.37 -2.42 -7.20
N HIS A 41 18.93 -1.16 -7.12
CA HIS A 41 18.65 -0.50 -5.83
C HIS A 41 17.37 -1.00 -5.17
N ASP A 42 16.37 -1.34 -5.99
CA ASP A 42 15.12 -1.96 -5.59
C ASP A 42 15.15 -3.49 -5.75
N TYR A 43 14.23 -4.19 -5.09
CA TYR A 43 14.23 -5.65 -4.94
C TYR A 43 12.85 -6.31 -5.11
N TYR A 44 11.85 -5.56 -5.56
CA TYR A 44 10.45 -5.98 -5.65
C TYR A 44 9.92 -5.92 -7.10
N PRO A 45 10.50 -6.70 -8.04
CA PRO A 45 10.18 -6.65 -9.46
C PRO A 45 8.72 -6.97 -9.79
N GLU A 46 8.05 -7.82 -9.00
CA GLU A 46 6.62 -8.12 -9.12
C GLU A 46 5.74 -6.86 -8.99
N SER A 47 6.24 -5.83 -8.32
CA SER A 47 5.64 -4.51 -8.11
C SER A 47 6.23 -3.42 -9.02
N HIS A 48 6.91 -3.81 -10.10
CA HIS A 48 7.61 -2.91 -11.02
C HIS A 48 8.77 -2.12 -10.35
N GLN A 49 9.50 -2.75 -9.43
CA GLN A 49 10.64 -2.16 -8.72
C GLN A 49 11.84 -3.11 -8.68
N GLY A 50 12.61 -3.18 -9.77
CA GLY A 50 13.79 -4.02 -9.87
C GLY A 50 14.68 -3.64 -11.06
N GLY A 51 15.79 -4.36 -11.25
CA GLY A 51 16.67 -4.19 -12.41
C GLY A 51 17.17 -2.75 -12.61
N VAL A 52 17.25 -2.32 -13.88
CA VAL A 52 17.51 -0.92 -14.24
C VAL A 52 16.23 -0.08 -14.05
N GLY A 53 16.35 1.04 -13.34
CA GLY A 53 15.28 2.04 -13.17
C GLY A 53 15.69 3.40 -13.71
N ILE A 54 14.73 4.15 -14.29
CA ILE A 54 14.96 5.46 -14.91
C ILE A 54 13.97 6.47 -14.34
N ILE A 55 14.50 7.54 -13.75
CA ILE A 55 13.73 8.74 -13.39
C ILE A 55 14.14 9.85 -14.35
N GLN A 56 13.20 10.29 -15.18
CA GLN A 56 13.39 11.33 -16.19
C GLN A 56 12.50 12.52 -15.84
N ASN A 57 13.09 13.72 -15.76
CA ASN A 57 12.39 14.98 -15.52
C ASN A 57 11.41 14.90 -14.33
N GLY A 58 11.87 14.32 -13.22
CA GLY A 58 11.10 14.19 -11.97
C GLY A 58 10.07 13.06 -11.96
N LEU A 59 10.03 12.19 -12.98
CA LEU A 59 9.07 11.10 -13.11
C LEU A 59 9.79 9.77 -13.32
N ARG A 60 9.39 8.71 -12.59
CA ARG A 60 9.87 7.35 -12.88
C ARG A 60 9.18 6.83 -14.13
N VAL A 61 9.93 6.77 -15.22
CA VAL A 61 9.39 6.43 -16.55
C VAL A 61 9.63 4.97 -16.92
N ALA A 62 10.67 4.33 -16.35
CA ALA A 62 11.01 2.95 -16.64
C ALA A 62 11.63 2.21 -15.45
N THR A 63 11.53 0.87 -15.47
CA THR A 63 11.96 -0.03 -14.38
C THR A 63 12.12 -1.46 -14.88
N ASN A 64 12.49 -2.39 -14.00
CA ASN A 64 12.59 -3.83 -14.26
C ASN A 64 13.53 -4.17 -15.42
N GLY A 65 14.57 -3.35 -15.64
CA GLY A 65 15.56 -3.61 -16.68
C GLY A 65 16.46 -4.80 -16.36
N ASP A 66 16.09 -6.01 -16.76
CA ASP A 66 16.85 -7.25 -16.53
C ASP A 66 16.53 -8.35 -17.56
N VAL A 67 17.19 -9.52 -17.43
CA VAL A 67 16.92 -10.69 -18.28
C VAL A 67 15.74 -11.47 -17.72
N ARG A 68 14.78 -11.81 -18.58
CA ARG A 68 13.57 -12.56 -18.25
C ARG A 68 13.44 -13.82 -19.09
N LEU A 69 12.83 -14.83 -18.48
CA LEU A 69 12.47 -16.09 -19.15
C LEU A 69 11.14 -15.97 -19.91
N ASP A 70 10.31 -14.98 -19.56
CA ASP A 70 9.03 -14.72 -20.22
C ASP A 70 9.09 -13.46 -21.09
N ARG A 71 8.35 -13.49 -22.19
CA ARG A 71 8.27 -12.39 -23.16
C ARG A 71 7.56 -11.16 -22.59
N ALA A 72 6.55 -11.36 -21.77
CA ALA A 72 5.82 -10.35 -21.02
C ALA A 72 5.53 -10.90 -19.61
N PRO A 73 6.48 -10.75 -18.65
CA PRO A 73 6.35 -11.37 -17.34
C PRO A 73 5.20 -10.76 -16.52
N GLY A 74 4.60 -11.58 -15.66
CA GLY A 74 3.61 -11.18 -14.68
C GLY A 74 4.13 -11.26 -13.25
N GLN A 75 3.24 -11.03 -12.28
CA GLN A 75 3.55 -11.02 -10.85
C GLN A 75 4.14 -12.34 -10.33
N TRP A 76 3.74 -13.48 -10.90
CA TRP A 76 4.22 -14.82 -10.54
C TRP A 76 5.19 -15.43 -11.57
N SER A 77 5.71 -14.62 -12.50
CA SER A 77 6.74 -15.07 -13.44
C SER A 77 8.09 -15.27 -12.74
N PRO A 78 8.95 -16.18 -13.23
CA PRO A 78 10.33 -16.30 -12.77
C PRO A 78 11.10 -14.98 -12.78
N VAL A 79 11.73 -14.65 -11.67
CA VAL A 79 12.56 -13.45 -11.50
C VAL A 79 14.01 -13.85 -11.19
N PRO A 80 15.02 -13.09 -11.65
CA PRO A 80 16.40 -13.46 -11.35
C PRO A 80 16.71 -13.25 -9.86
N ARG A 81 17.54 -14.13 -9.31
CA ARG A 81 18.24 -13.87 -8.05
C ARG A 81 19.24 -12.75 -8.27
N VAL A 82 19.19 -11.72 -7.43
CA VAL A 82 20.04 -10.54 -7.55
C VAL A 82 21.27 -10.66 -6.65
N GLY A 83 22.46 -10.59 -7.25
CA GLY A 83 23.74 -10.55 -6.54
C GLY A 83 24.09 -9.16 -6.00
N PRO A 84 25.26 -9.02 -5.36
CA PRO A 84 25.74 -7.73 -4.87
C PRO A 84 26.05 -6.77 -6.03
N ARG A 85 25.74 -5.49 -5.84
CA ARG A 85 26.13 -4.41 -6.76
C ARG A 85 27.63 -4.14 -6.66
N VAL A 86 28.27 -3.90 -7.80
CA VAL A 86 29.66 -3.47 -7.91
C VAL A 86 29.69 -2.11 -8.59
N VAL A 87 30.41 -1.16 -8.00
CA VAL A 87 30.45 0.24 -8.45
C VAL A 87 31.90 0.63 -8.73
N ASP A 88 32.22 0.89 -9.98
CA ASP A 88 33.51 1.43 -10.37
C ASP A 88 33.44 2.96 -10.40
N ARG A 89 33.92 3.59 -9.33
CA ARG A 89 33.93 5.06 -9.21
C ARG A 89 34.86 5.76 -10.21
N THR A 90 35.77 5.04 -10.86
CA THR A 90 36.70 5.60 -11.87
C THR A 90 35.98 5.82 -13.19
N THR A 91 35.18 4.84 -13.61
CA THR A 91 34.46 4.85 -14.89
C THR A 91 33.00 5.31 -14.73
N GLY A 92 32.47 5.27 -13.51
CA GLY A 92 31.06 5.44 -13.22
C GLY A 92 30.20 4.21 -13.55
N GLU A 93 30.81 3.08 -13.94
CA GLU A 93 30.08 1.85 -14.24
C GLU A 93 29.45 1.26 -12.96
N ILE A 94 28.20 0.81 -13.10
CA ILE A 94 27.50 0.03 -12.08
C ILE A 94 27.21 -1.34 -12.69
N SER A 95 27.54 -2.41 -11.99
CA SER A 95 27.29 -3.78 -12.45
C SER A 95 26.70 -4.67 -11.37
N VAL A 96 25.94 -5.68 -11.79
CA VAL A 96 25.32 -6.67 -10.91
C VAL A 96 25.25 -8.02 -11.61
N THR A 97 25.68 -9.07 -10.92
CA THR A 97 25.50 -10.45 -11.37
C THR A 97 24.13 -10.97 -10.91
N MET A 98 23.42 -11.62 -11.80
CA MET A 98 22.08 -12.16 -11.60
C MET A 98 22.00 -13.59 -12.13
N SER A 99 21.12 -14.40 -11.55
CA SER A 99 21.01 -15.82 -11.94
C SER A 99 19.59 -16.39 -11.85
N PHE A 100 19.32 -17.42 -12.63
CA PHE A 100 18.15 -18.31 -12.50
C PHE A 100 18.61 -19.73 -12.12
N PRO A 101 17.85 -20.47 -11.29
CA PRO A 101 16.66 -20.00 -10.55
C PRO A 101 17.01 -19.14 -9.33
N ASP A 102 16.00 -18.51 -8.73
CA ASP A 102 16.08 -18.02 -7.35
C ASP A 102 15.51 -19.09 -6.40
N GLU A 103 16.41 -19.84 -5.76
CA GLU A 103 16.07 -20.93 -4.83
C GLU A 103 15.30 -20.47 -3.58
N GLU A 104 15.36 -19.18 -3.24
CA GLU A 104 14.62 -18.62 -2.12
C GLU A 104 13.13 -18.42 -2.47
N LYS A 105 12.81 -18.27 -3.76
CA LYS A 105 11.44 -18.09 -4.27
C LYS A 105 10.87 -19.35 -4.90
N ASN A 106 11.70 -20.34 -5.24
CA ASN A 106 11.26 -21.57 -5.90
C ASN A 106 10.35 -22.42 -5.01
N ARG A 107 9.04 -22.38 -5.29
CA ARG A 107 7.96 -23.06 -4.56
C ARG A 107 7.93 -22.75 -3.05
N LYS A 108 8.45 -21.58 -2.64
CA LYS A 108 8.59 -21.17 -1.23
C LYS A 108 8.28 -19.69 -1.04
N GLY A 109 7.89 -19.33 0.19
CA GLY A 109 7.78 -17.95 0.64
C GLY A 109 6.37 -17.38 0.49
N PHE A 110 6.26 -16.05 0.53
CA PHE A 110 4.97 -15.35 0.51
C PHE A 110 4.22 -15.56 -0.81
N ASN A 111 4.90 -15.34 -1.93
CA ASN A 111 4.40 -15.67 -3.27
C ASN A 111 5.34 -16.68 -3.91
N PRO A 112 5.11 -17.99 -3.71
CA PRO A 112 5.95 -19.03 -4.27
C PRO A 112 5.89 -18.97 -5.80
N ILE A 113 7.06 -19.00 -6.44
CA ILE A 113 7.21 -19.01 -7.90
C ILE A 113 7.69 -20.40 -8.33
N GLU A 114 7.16 -20.93 -9.42
CA GLU A 114 7.68 -22.15 -10.03
C GLU A 114 8.72 -21.79 -11.09
N TYR A 115 9.96 -22.24 -10.89
CA TYR A 115 11.03 -22.03 -11.86
C TYR A 115 11.12 -23.21 -12.83
N PRO A 116 11.31 -22.94 -14.14
CA PRO A 116 11.65 -23.98 -15.09
C PRO A 116 13.08 -24.51 -14.82
N ASP A 117 13.38 -25.70 -15.35
CA ASP A 117 14.70 -26.33 -15.27
C ASP A 117 15.68 -25.63 -16.22
N VAL A 118 16.15 -24.45 -15.82
CA VAL A 118 17.12 -23.63 -16.56
C VAL A 118 18.10 -22.96 -15.61
N GLU A 119 19.39 -23.19 -15.84
CA GLU A 119 20.47 -22.49 -15.16
C GLU A 119 21.03 -21.42 -16.10
N LEU A 120 20.92 -20.16 -15.69
CA LEU A 120 21.43 -19.03 -16.45
C LEU A 120 22.00 -17.98 -15.50
N SER A 121 23.28 -17.65 -15.67
CA SER A 121 23.96 -16.58 -14.94
C SER A 121 24.44 -15.52 -15.90
N TYR A 122 24.29 -14.26 -15.51
CA TYR A 122 24.63 -13.12 -16.34
C TYR A 122 24.99 -11.90 -15.51
N THR A 123 25.65 -10.92 -16.13
CA THR A 123 25.98 -9.63 -15.53
C THR A 123 25.34 -8.52 -16.36
N ILE A 124 24.59 -7.65 -15.69
CA ILE A 124 24.12 -6.38 -16.26
C ILE A 124 25.12 -5.30 -15.88
N ARG A 125 25.46 -4.45 -16.84
CA ARG A 125 26.29 -3.25 -16.63
C ARG A 125 25.56 -2.02 -17.14
N VAL A 126 25.54 -0.96 -16.33
CA VAL A 126 25.09 0.37 -16.70
C VAL A 126 26.31 1.28 -16.76
N VAL A 127 26.60 1.81 -17.95
CA VAL A 127 27.80 2.62 -18.23
C VAL A 127 27.40 4.01 -18.70
N PRO A 128 27.95 5.10 -18.13
CA PRO A 128 27.66 6.45 -18.62
C PRO A 128 28.18 6.67 -20.06
N ASP A 129 27.39 7.36 -20.91
CA ASP A 129 27.70 7.69 -22.30
C ASP A 129 27.26 9.14 -22.62
N GLY A 130 27.95 10.11 -22.01
CA GLY A 130 27.62 11.53 -22.10
C GLY A 130 26.28 11.84 -21.41
N ARG A 131 25.28 12.29 -22.20
CA ARG A 131 23.89 12.51 -21.74
C ARG A 131 23.03 11.23 -21.79
N ALA A 132 23.58 10.16 -22.33
CA ALA A 132 22.97 8.84 -22.46
C ALA A 132 23.70 7.86 -21.56
N PHE A 133 23.23 6.61 -21.54
CA PHE A 133 23.93 5.52 -20.89
C PHE A 133 23.78 4.24 -21.72
N ARG A 134 24.65 3.28 -21.46
CA ARG A 134 24.60 1.96 -22.08
C ARG A 134 24.16 0.93 -21.06
N ILE A 135 23.30 0.01 -21.51
CA ILE A 135 22.97 -1.21 -20.80
C ILE A 135 23.64 -2.35 -21.55
N VAL A 136 24.51 -3.09 -20.87
CA VAL A 136 25.24 -4.23 -21.45
C VAL A 136 24.89 -5.48 -20.67
N VAL A 137 24.62 -6.57 -21.38
CA VAL A 137 24.40 -7.90 -20.78
C VAL A 137 25.49 -8.84 -21.24
N ASP A 138 26.23 -9.39 -20.29
CA ASP A 138 27.24 -10.42 -20.48
C ASP A 138 26.73 -11.72 -19.84
N LEU A 139 26.73 -12.84 -20.57
CA LEU A 139 26.34 -14.16 -20.05
C LEU A 139 27.58 -14.95 -19.61
N GLU A 140 27.47 -15.73 -18.53
CA GLU A 140 28.53 -16.68 -18.15
C GLU A 140 28.63 -17.85 -19.14
N THR A 141 27.49 -18.35 -19.59
CA THR A 141 27.34 -19.39 -20.61
C THR A 141 26.32 -18.95 -21.67
N PRO A 142 26.40 -19.44 -22.91
CA PRO A 142 25.39 -19.13 -23.92
C PRO A 142 23.99 -19.55 -23.47
N VAL A 143 22.96 -18.84 -23.94
CA VAL A 143 21.55 -19.24 -23.73
C VAL A 143 21.37 -20.71 -24.16
N PRO A 144 20.79 -21.58 -23.32
CA PRO A 144 20.51 -22.97 -23.67
C PRO A 144 19.65 -23.07 -24.94
N ALA A 145 19.88 -24.11 -25.75
CA ALA A 145 19.34 -24.19 -27.11
C ALA A 145 17.81 -24.14 -27.15
N GLU A 146 17.16 -24.77 -26.17
CA GLU A 146 15.71 -24.81 -25.99
C GLU A 146 15.10 -23.49 -25.49
N TRP A 147 15.93 -22.56 -25.01
CA TRP A 147 15.54 -21.24 -24.51
C TRP A 147 15.89 -20.09 -25.48
N VAL A 148 16.59 -20.39 -26.58
CA VAL A 148 16.87 -19.44 -27.66
C VAL A 148 15.55 -18.95 -28.27
N GLY A 149 15.41 -17.63 -28.46
CA GLY A 149 14.16 -17.03 -28.95
C GLY A 149 13.23 -16.56 -27.83
N ARG A 150 13.32 -17.18 -26.65
CA ARG A 150 12.48 -16.89 -25.49
C ARG A 150 13.15 -15.92 -24.52
N VAL A 151 14.37 -16.25 -24.07
CA VAL A 151 15.12 -15.44 -23.10
C VAL A 151 15.52 -14.11 -23.72
N GLY A 152 15.18 -13.02 -23.02
CA GLY A 152 15.45 -11.67 -23.50
C GLY A 152 15.73 -10.71 -22.36
N PHE A 153 16.47 -9.65 -22.67
CA PHE A 153 16.48 -8.48 -21.81
C PHE A 153 15.22 -7.66 -22.09
N LEU A 154 14.60 -7.13 -21.04
CA LEU A 154 13.47 -6.23 -21.18
C LEU A 154 13.59 -5.02 -20.26
N LEU A 155 12.85 -3.97 -20.58
CA LEU A 155 12.67 -2.78 -19.76
C LEU A 155 11.20 -2.37 -19.82
N GLU A 156 10.60 -2.11 -18.67
CA GLU A 156 9.18 -1.79 -18.54
C GLU A 156 8.97 -0.27 -18.43
N PHE A 157 7.96 0.25 -19.12
CA PHE A 157 7.64 1.67 -19.20
C PHE A 157 6.24 1.96 -18.66
N PHE A 158 6.15 2.94 -17.77
CA PHE A 158 4.90 3.25 -17.07
C PHE A 158 3.79 3.68 -18.04
N PRO A 159 2.67 2.93 -18.14
CA PRO A 159 1.63 3.23 -19.13
C PRO A 159 0.94 4.58 -18.94
N GLY A 160 0.75 5.01 -17.68
CA GLY A 160 0.01 6.23 -17.36
C GLY A 160 0.59 7.50 -18.00
N TYR A 161 1.91 7.57 -18.17
CA TYR A 161 2.56 8.71 -18.85
C TYR A 161 2.57 8.59 -20.37
N LEU A 162 2.41 7.37 -20.90
CA LEU A 162 2.53 7.09 -22.32
C LEU A 162 1.19 7.03 -23.05
N PHE A 163 0.05 6.85 -22.37
CA PHE A 163 -1.24 6.79 -23.06
C PHE A 163 -1.49 7.98 -24.00
N GLY A 164 -1.83 7.65 -25.25
CA GLY A 164 -2.07 8.63 -26.31
C GLY A 164 -0.82 9.28 -26.89
N LYS A 165 0.38 8.96 -26.39
CA LYS A 165 1.66 9.40 -26.95
C LYS A 165 2.04 8.57 -28.18
N THR A 166 2.94 9.11 -28.99
CA THR A 166 3.43 8.43 -30.19
C THR A 166 4.71 7.64 -29.92
N PHE A 167 5.00 6.67 -30.78
CA PHE A 167 6.33 6.08 -30.90
C PHE A 167 6.75 6.00 -32.36
N VAL A 168 8.07 5.95 -32.58
CA VAL A 168 8.68 5.69 -33.90
C VAL A 168 9.69 4.57 -33.74
N MET A 169 9.46 3.44 -34.41
CA MET A 169 10.41 2.33 -34.51
C MET A 169 10.95 2.30 -35.94
N ASP A 170 12.18 2.75 -36.14
CA ASP A 170 12.78 3.02 -37.45
C ASP A 170 11.89 3.91 -38.34
N THR A 171 11.13 3.33 -39.28
CA THR A 171 10.16 4.05 -40.14
C THR A 171 8.71 3.84 -39.73
N THR A 172 8.45 2.91 -38.81
CA THR A 172 7.11 2.55 -38.34
C THR A 172 6.69 3.50 -37.23
N THR A 173 5.51 4.09 -37.34
CA THR A 173 4.96 4.98 -36.32
C THR A 173 3.71 4.37 -35.70
N GLY A 174 3.47 4.62 -34.42
CA GLY A 174 2.24 4.20 -33.75
C GLY A 174 1.90 5.03 -32.53
N LEU A 175 0.88 4.59 -31.81
CA LEU A 175 0.40 5.18 -30.57
C LEU A 175 0.47 4.17 -29.44
N PHE A 176 0.69 4.64 -28.22
CA PHE A 176 0.48 3.87 -27.00
C PHE A 176 -1.00 3.92 -26.62
N PRO A 177 -1.76 2.81 -26.78
CA PRO A 177 -3.20 2.85 -26.60
C PRO A 177 -3.59 2.73 -25.11
N ARG A 178 -4.69 3.37 -24.71
CA ARG A 178 -5.27 3.13 -23.37
C ARG A 178 -5.86 1.73 -23.28
N GLN A 179 -6.62 1.33 -24.29
CA GLN A 179 -7.19 -0.01 -24.42
C GLN A 179 -6.13 -0.96 -24.99
N VAL A 180 -5.96 -2.12 -24.35
CA VAL A 180 -5.14 -3.20 -24.91
C VAL A 180 -5.86 -3.75 -26.14
N ASN A 181 -5.12 -3.88 -27.25
CA ASN A 181 -5.66 -4.35 -28.52
C ASN A 181 -4.85 -5.56 -29.01
N GLY A 182 -5.56 -6.53 -29.60
CA GLY A 182 -4.94 -7.64 -30.32
C GLY A 182 -4.37 -7.22 -31.69
N PRO A 183 -3.91 -8.19 -32.51
CA PRO A 183 -4.05 -9.63 -32.29
C PRO A 183 -3.00 -10.20 -31.33
N GLY A 184 -3.37 -11.28 -30.65
CA GLY A 184 -2.44 -12.18 -29.99
C GLY A 184 -2.59 -13.59 -30.57
N ARG A 185 -1.61 -14.46 -30.29
CA ARG A 185 -1.57 -15.85 -30.75
C ARG A 185 -1.03 -16.76 -29.66
N ILE A 186 -1.37 -18.05 -29.74
CA ILE A 186 -0.65 -19.08 -28.98
C ILE A 186 0.66 -19.34 -29.70
N ASP A 187 1.77 -19.29 -28.97
CA ASP A 187 3.10 -19.57 -29.51
C ASP A 187 3.41 -21.07 -29.57
N GLU A 188 4.64 -21.42 -29.96
CA GLU A 188 5.10 -22.80 -30.06
C GLU A 188 5.24 -23.51 -28.71
N PHE A 189 5.20 -22.77 -27.60
CA PHE A 189 5.25 -23.27 -26.23
C PHE A 189 3.85 -23.43 -25.62
N GLY A 190 2.78 -23.10 -26.36
CA GLY A 190 1.41 -23.18 -25.87
C GLY A 190 0.99 -21.98 -25.02
N GLU A 191 1.78 -20.91 -24.99
CA GLU A 191 1.52 -19.70 -24.19
C GLU A 191 0.87 -18.63 -25.06
N TYR A 192 -0.04 -17.83 -24.46
CA TYR A 192 -0.61 -16.68 -25.15
C TYR A 192 0.40 -15.54 -25.23
N GLN A 193 0.61 -15.02 -26.43
CA GLN A 193 1.54 -13.93 -26.71
C GLN A 193 0.86 -12.85 -27.56
N ILE A 194 1.14 -11.59 -27.25
CA ILE A 194 0.67 -10.45 -28.07
C ILE A 194 1.61 -10.19 -29.25
N GLU A 195 1.09 -9.83 -30.42
CA GLU A 195 1.99 -9.35 -31.49
C GLU A 195 2.70 -8.06 -31.04
N PRO A 196 3.98 -7.85 -31.43
CA PRO A 196 4.64 -6.58 -31.15
C PRO A 196 3.88 -5.41 -31.76
N MET A 197 3.79 -4.31 -31.00
CA MET A 197 3.31 -3.03 -31.51
C MET A 197 4.24 -2.50 -32.61
N ALA A 198 5.54 -2.76 -32.49
CA ALA A 198 6.53 -2.54 -33.53
C ALA A 198 7.80 -3.34 -33.27
N VAL A 199 8.58 -3.53 -34.33
CA VAL A 199 9.87 -4.23 -34.34
C VAL A 199 10.85 -3.43 -35.18
N GLY A 200 12.10 -3.28 -34.73
CA GLY A 200 13.14 -2.53 -35.45
C GLY A 200 14.45 -2.42 -34.67
N ARG A 201 15.30 -1.45 -35.00
CA ARG A 201 16.62 -1.26 -34.34
C ARG A 201 16.71 -0.02 -33.47
N LYS A 202 15.89 0.99 -33.78
CA LYS A 202 15.84 2.27 -33.07
C LYS A 202 14.40 2.61 -32.71
N LEU A 203 14.13 2.65 -31.42
CA LEU A 203 12.87 3.13 -30.86
C LEU A 203 13.01 4.57 -30.38
N VAL A 204 12.06 5.42 -30.75
CA VAL A 204 11.86 6.75 -30.18
C VAL A 204 10.49 6.76 -29.52
N ILE A 205 10.48 6.87 -28.19
CA ILE A 205 9.28 6.98 -27.36
C ILE A 205 8.91 8.46 -27.25
N ALA A 206 7.62 8.79 -27.41
CA ALA A 206 7.03 10.11 -27.25
C ALA A 206 7.84 11.26 -27.90
N PRO A 207 8.21 11.17 -29.19
CA PRO A 207 9.01 12.21 -29.88
C PRO A 207 8.39 13.61 -29.79
N GLU A 208 7.06 13.70 -29.69
CA GLU A 208 6.29 14.94 -29.57
C GLU A 208 6.31 15.56 -28.16
N CYS A 209 6.83 14.87 -27.15
CA CYS A 209 6.76 15.31 -25.75
C CYS A 209 8.15 15.37 -25.11
N GLU A 210 8.69 16.58 -24.90
CA GLU A 210 10.05 16.75 -24.35
C GLU A 210 10.25 16.08 -22.99
N GLN A 211 9.22 16.09 -22.14
CA GLN A 211 9.31 15.49 -20.80
C GLN A 211 9.49 13.98 -20.82
N HIS A 212 8.94 13.28 -21.81
CA HIS A 212 8.91 11.81 -21.90
C HIS A 212 9.73 11.25 -23.05
N ARG A 213 10.28 12.10 -23.93
CA ARG A 213 11.01 11.67 -25.11
C ARG A 213 12.22 10.82 -24.70
N MET A 214 12.36 9.65 -25.31
CA MET A 214 13.50 8.75 -25.08
C MET A 214 13.85 8.02 -26.36
N VAL A 215 15.15 7.82 -26.60
CA VAL A 215 15.66 7.01 -27.72
C VAL A 215 16.35 5.76 -27.18
N ILE A 216 16.04 4.59 -27.73
CA ILE A 216 16.69 3.32 -27.43
C ILE A 216 17.20 2.73 -28.74
N GLU A 217 18.48 2.44 -28.80
CA GLU A 217 19.16 1.87 -29.96
C GLU A 217 19.92 0.61 -29.55
N ASP A 218 19.71 -0.50 -30.26
CA ASP A 218 20.57 -1.67 -30.12
C ASP A 218 21.85 -1.44 -30.94
N VAL A 219 22.95 -1.16 -30.24
CA VAL A 219 24.23 -0.84 -30.88
C VAL A 219 25.03 -2.09 -31.26
N ALA A 220 24.65 -3.26 -30.74
CA ALA A 220 25.21 -4.55 -31.12
C ALA A 220 24.59 -5.10 -32.43
N GLY A 221 23.55 -4.45 -32.96
CA GLY A 221 22.88 -4.80 -34.22
C GLY A 221 21.74 -5.81 -34.06
N GLY A 222 21.26 -6.00 -32.82
CA GLY A 222 20.07 -6.79 -32.49
C GLY A 222 18.76 -6.10 -32.88
N GLU A 223 17.66 -6.80 -32.64
CA GLU A 223 16.29 -6.33 -32.91
C GLU A 223 15.59 -5.99 -31.60
N ILE A 224 14.86 -4.88 -31.59
CA ILE A 224 14.04 -4.38 -30.49
C ILE A 224 12.57 -4.61 -30.82
N GLU A 225 11.84 -5.19 -29.88
CA GLU A 225 10.37 -5.26 -29.91
C GLU A 225 9.78 -4.28 -28.90
N LEU A 226 8.68 -3.63 -29.28
CA LEU A 226 7.79 -2.89 -28.37
C LEU A 226 6.50 -3.69 -28.17
N LEU A 227 6.19 -4.05 -26.93
CA LEU A 227 5.01 -4.82 -26.54
C LEU A 227 4.11 -4.03 -25.58
N ASP A 228 2.85 -4.46 -25.50
CA ASP A 228 1.93 -4.05 -24.46
C ASP A 228 1.73 -5.22 -23.48
N GLY A 229 2.47 -5.25 -22.37
CA GLY A 229 2.43 -6.36 -21.39
C GLY A 229 1.06 -6.57 -20.75
N ARG A 230 0.17 -5.57 -20.85
CA ARG A 230 -1.20 -5.65 -20.34
C ARG A 230 -2.06 -6.69 -21.04
N SER A 231 -1.64 -7.17 -22.22
CA SER A 231 -2.29 -8.26 -22.93
C SER A 231 -2.21 -9.59 -22.21
N CYS A 232 -1.16 -9.81 -21.43
CA CYS A 232 -0.93 -11.05 -20.69
C CYS A 232 -1.38 -10.89 -19.24
N HIS A 233 -1.19 -9.70 -18.65
CA HIS A 233 -1.51 -9.43 -17.25
C HIS A 233 -2.07 -8.02 -17.09
N ASN A 234 -3.23 -7.83 -16.46
CA ASN A 234 -3.86 -6.51 -16.35
C ASN A 234 -2.98 -5.44 -15.67
N ASN A 235 -2.05 -5.86 -14.80
CA ASN A 235 -1.08 -5.00 -14.14
C ASN A 235 0.16 -4.66 -14.98
N GLY A 236 0.35 -5.31 -16.14
CA GLY A 236 1.52 -5.18 -16.98
C GLY A 236 1.78 -3.75 -17.48
N TRP A 237 3.04 -3.49 -17.86
CA TRP A 237 3.49 -2.21 -18.40
C TRP A 237 3.79 -2.32 -19.90
N PHE A 238 4.13 -1.21 -20.57
CA PHE A 238 4.69 -1.31 -21.93
C PHE A 238 6.10 -1.87 -21.84
N ILE A 239 6.48 -2.78 -22.72
CA ILE A 239 7.75 -3.52 -22.62
C ILE A 239 8.57 -3.23 -23.86
N VAL A 240 9.81 -2.80 -23.68
CA VAL A 240 10.83 -2.81 -24.73
C VAL A 240 11.73 -4.01 -24.47
N ARG A 241 11.93 -4.89 -25.45
CA ARG A 241 12.74 -6.11 -25.27
C ARG A 241 13.64 -6.41 -26.45
N SER A 242 14.72 -7.12 -26.19
CA SER A 242 15.56 -7.77 -27.19
C SER A 242 15.87 -9.20 -26.76
N VAL A 243 15.72 -10.14 -27.68
CA VAL A 243 16.07 -11.55 -27.46
C VAL A 243 17.58 -11.70 -27.42
N LEU A 244 18.08 -12.49 -26.47
CA LEU A 244 19.52 -12.75 -26.38
C LEU A 244 19.94 -13.75 -27.49
N PRO A 245 20.99 -13.44 -28.27
CA PRO A 245 21.38 -14.24 -29.42
C PRO A 245 22.02 -15.58 -29.03
N ALA A 246 21.73 -16.62 -29.79
CA ALA A 246 22.30 -17.94 -29.60
C ALA A 246 23.84 -17.93 -29.68
N GLY A 247 24.50 -18.67 -28.78
CA GLY A 247 25.95 -18.87 -28.82
C GLY A 247 26.82 -17.68 -28.38
N LYS A 248 26.23 -16.52 -28.09
CA LYS A 248 26.96 -15.31 -27.67
C LYS A 248 26.95 -15.18 -26.15
N THR A 249 28.10 -14.82 -25.58
CA THR A 249 28.24 -14.59 -24.12
C THR A 249 28.64 -13.16 -23.82
N THR A 250 29.69 -12.65 -24.47
CA THR A 250 30.13 -11.26 -24.29
C THR A 250 29.28 -10.29 -25.10
N SER A 251 28.81 -9.22 -24.43
CA SER A 251 27.92 -8.20 -24.97
C SER A 251 26.77 -8.82 -25.73
N ALA A 252 26.16 -9.86 -25.12
CA ALA A 252 24.99 -10.56 -25.65
C ALA A 252 23.88 -9.55 -25.99
N LEU A 253 23.78 -8.48 -25.20
CA LEU A 253 23.05 -7.25 -25.49
C LEU A 253 23.96 -6.03 -25.31
N GLU A 254 23.78 -5.02 -26.16
CA GLU A 254 24.27 -3.68 -25.89
C GLU A 254 23.25 -2.64 -26.39
N TRP A 255 22.57 -1.98 -25.46
CA TRP A 255 21.64 -0.89 -25.74
C TRP A 255 22.26 0.45 -25.38
N ARG A 256 22.05 1.44 -26.25
CA ARG A 256 22.27 2.85 -25.91
C ARG A 256 20.92 3.50 -25.65
N VAL A 257 20.73 3.98 -24.42
CA VAL A 257 19.49 4.61 -23.96
C VAL A 257 19.75 6.09 -23.74
N ALA A 258 19.00 6.94 -24.45
CA ALA A 258 19.12 8.40 -24.41
C ALA A 258 17.78 9.06 -24.06
N PRO A 259 17.44 9.15 -22.75
CA PRO A 259 16.32 9.96 -22.27
C PRO A 259 16.56 11.45 -22.55
N ASN A 260 15.51 12.19 -22.88
CA ASN A 260 15.57 13.63 -23.04
C ASN A 260 15.47 14.33 -21.68
N ALA A 261 16.62 14.54 -21.03
CA ALA A 261 16.70 15.39 -19.85
C ALA A 261 16.62 16.87 -20.27
N ILE A 262 15.64 17.61 -19.75
CA ILE A 262 15.41 19.01 -20.12
C ILE A 262 16.59 19.86 -19.60
N PRO A 263 17.24 20.70 -20.43
CA PRO A 263 18.33 21.56 -19.98
C PRO A 263 17.92 22.48 -18.82
N GLY A 264 18.67 22.45 -17.73
CA GLY A 264 18.37 23.24 -16.53
C GLY A 264 17.09 22.81 -15.81
N PHE A 265 16.66 21.55 -15.97
CA PHE A 265 15.49 21.02 -15.29
C PHE A 265 15.61 21.15 -13.77
N ILE A 266 14.56 21.68 -13.16
CA ILE A 266 14.33 21.77 -11.71
C ILE A 266 12.91 21.26 -11.51
N CYS A 267 12.71 20.32 -10.58
CA CYS A 267 11.35 19.87 -10.24
C CYS A 267 10.50 21.05 -9.74
N ASP A 268 9.23 21.07 -10.13
CA ASP A 268 8.28 22.05 -9.59
C ASP A 268 8.16 21.89 -8.07
N PRO A 269 8.10 23.00 -7.30
CA PRO A 269 7.79 22.95 -5.88
C PRO A 269 6.47 22.21 -5.63
N VAL A 270 6.36 21.50 -4.51
CA VAL A 270 5.10 20.87 -4.06
C VAL A 270 4.69 21.51 -2.75
N VAL A 271 3.46 22.03 -2.69
CA VAL A 271 2.89 22.63 -1.48
C VAL A 271 1.93 21.63 -0.83
N GLN A 272 2.34 21.09 0.31
CA GLN A 272 1.67 20.02 1.04
C GLN A 272 0.89 20.58 2.22
N VAL A 273 -0.39 20.20 2.31
CA VAL A 273 -1.35 20.56 3.37
C VAL A 273 -2.27 19.37 3.61
N SER A 274 -3.00 19.37 4.73
CA SER A 274 -4.14 18.47 4.92
C SER A 274 -5.24 18.82 3.91
N GLN A 275 -5.65 17.85 3.10
CA GLN A 275 -6.67 17.98 2.06
C GLN A 275 -8.08 18.16 2.63
N VAL A 276 -8.29 17.83 3.91
CA VAL A 276 -9.55 18.16 4.62
C VAL A 276 -9.43 19.54 5.25
N GLY A 277 -8.28 19.81 5.90
CA GLY A 277 -7.95 21.08 6.52
C GLY A 277 -7.63 20.97 8.00
N TYR A 278 -7.90 22.04 8.75
CA TYR A 278 -7.42 22.22 10.11
C TYR A 278 -8.44 22.77 11.10
N HIS A 279 -8.39 22.29 12.33
CA HIS A 279 -9.16 22.88 13.43
C HIS A 279 -8.54 24.21 13.90
N PRO A 280 -9.31 25.25 14.27
CA PRO A 280 -8.76 26.52 14.76
C PRO A 280 -7.76 26.37 15.92
N ALA A 281 -8.01 25.44 16.85
CA ALA A 281 -7.16 25.19 18.01
C ALA A 281 -5.94 24.28 17.74
N GLN A 282 -5.84 23.66 16.55
CA GLN A 282 -4.71 22.76 16.27
C GLN A 282 -3.48 23.49 15.77
N GLN A 283 -2.32 22.86 15.93
CA GLN A 283 -1.09 23.27 15.26
C GLN A 283 -1.21 23.02 13.75
N LYS A 284 -0.81 24.01 12.94
CA LYS A 284 -1.03 24.00 11.49
C LYS A 284 0.27 24.26 10.74
N PHE A 285 0.60 23.37 9.81
CA PHE A 285 1.76 23.48 8.96
C PHE A 285 1.41 23.33 7.49
N ALA A 286 2.10 24.10 6.67
CA ALA A 286 2.28 23.80 5.25
C ALA A 286 3.75 23.44 5.03
N VAL A 287 3.97 22.34 4.33
CA VAL A 287 5.30 21.85 3.98
C VAL A 287 5.53 22.13 2.50
N VAL A 288 6.67 22.73 2.15
CA VAL A 288 7.04 22.98 0.76
C VAL A 288 8.23 22.12 0.43
N GLU A 289 8.03 21.17 -0.49
CA GLU A 289 9.07 20.32 -1.06
C GLU A 289 9.67 21.02 -2.28
N LEU A 290 11.00 21.13 -2.30
CA LEU A 290 11.76 21.78 -3.37
C LEU A 290 12.79 20.80 -3.93
N ASP A 291 13.06 20.94 -5.23
CA ASP A 291 14.25 20.36 -5.83
C ASP A 291 15.49 20.82 -5.03
N ARG A 292 16.42 19.89 -4.76
CA ARG A 292 17.63 20.20 -3.98
C ARG A 292 18.50 21.28 -4.67
N SER A 293 18.40 21.38 -5.99
CA SER A 293 19.11 22.37 -6.79
C SER A 293 18.40 23.72 -6.88
N ASP A 294 17.14 23.86 -6.40
CA ASP A 294 16.42 25.14 -6.46
C ASP A 294 17.00 26.14 -5.45
N PRO A 295 17.65 27.23 -5.91
CA PRO A 295 18.23 28.22 -5.02
C PRO A 295 17.19 29.21 -4.48
N ARG A 296 15.98 29.24 -5.05
CA ARG A 296 14.95 30.22 -4.69
C ARG A 296 14.44 29.95 -3.29
N ARG A 297 14.17 31.01 -2.54
CA ARG A 297 13.49 30.99 -1.24
C ARG A 297 12.41 32.06 -1.29
N LEU A 298 11.33 31.73 -1.97
CA LEU A 298 10.19 32.63 -2.13
C LEU A 298 9.34 32.66 -0.84
N PRO A 299 8.53 33.70 -0.63
CA PRO A 299 7.53 33.68 0.41
C PRO A 299 6.53 32.53 0.19
N VAL A 300 6.21 31.81 1.25
CA VAL A 300 5.02 30.96 1.34
C VAL A 300 3.86 31.85 1.77
N VAL A 301 2.80 31.86 0.96
CA VAL A 301 1.66 32.76 1.11
C VAL A 301 0.42 31.95 1.44
N LEU A 302 -0.21 32.22 2.58
CA LEU A 302 -1.53 31.70 2.94
C LEU A 302 -2.59 32.73 2.53
N GLU A 303 -3.53 32.31 1.71
CA GLU A 303 -4.62 33.15 1.21
C GLU A 303 -5.97 32.57 1.63
N ARG A 304 -6.89 33.45 2.06
CA ARG A 304 -8.29 33.09 2.29
C ARG A 304 -9.10 33.34 1.02
N VAL A 305 -9.97 32.39 0.68
CA VAL A 305 -10.87 32.47 -0.47
C VAL A 305 -12.22 33.02 -0.03
N SER A 306 -12.68 34.10 -0.65
CA SER A 306 -14.01 34.68 -0.42
C SER A 306 -15.11 34.02 -1.26
N GLU A 307 -16.36 34.35 -0.98
CA GLU A 307 -17.53 33.89 -1.75
C GLU A 307 -17.50 34.26 -3.25
N THR A 308 -16.76 35.31 -3.61
CA THR A 308 -16.59 35.75 -5.01
C THR A 308 -15.46 35.01 -5.73
N GLY A 309 -14.71 34.16 -5.02
CA GLY A 309 -13.45 33.57 -5.48
C GLY A 309 -12.24 34.50 -5.34
N ALA A 310 -12.43 35.75 -4.90
CA ALA A 310 -11.31 36.66 -4.62
C ALA A 310 -10.47 36.11 -3.45
N ARG A 311 -9.14 36.17 -3.62
CA ARG A 311 -8.16 35.72 -2.63
C ARG A 311 -7.61 36.92 -1.86
N THR A 312 -7.52 36.77 -0.54
CA THR A 312 -6.92 37.77 0.35
C THR A 312 -5.79 37.12 1.12
N THR A 313 -4.58 37.69 1.02
CA THR A 313 -3.43 37.25 1.80
C THR A 313 -3.70 37.42 3.30
N VAL A 314 -3.58 36.33 4.04
CA VAL A 314 -3.69 36.30 5.51
C VAL A 314 -2.30 36.25 6.15
N MET A 315 -1.38 35.53 5.54
CA MET A 315 0.01 35.42 5.99
C MET A 315 0.93 35.30 4.77
N SER A 316 2.10 35.93 4.84
CA SER A 316 3.14 35.83 3.83
C SER A 316 4.49 35.89 4.52
N GLU A 317 5.19 34.76 4.55
CA GLU A 317 6.48 34.64 5.24
C GLU A 317 7.46 33.88 4.36
N THR A 318 8.75 34.15 4.51
CA THR A 318 9.80 33.30 3.94
C THR A 318 10.26 32.36 5.06
N PRO A 319 9.68 31.15 5.18
CA PRO A 319 10.00 30.25 6.27
C PRO A 319 11.48 29.85 6.26
N ALA A 320 11.98 29.51 7.45
CA ALA A 320 13.32 28.95 7.58
C ALA A 320 13.43 27.63 6.82
N ASP A 321 14.63 27.38 6.32
CA ASP A 321 14.99 26.12 5.68
C ASP A 321 14.96 24.99 6.72
N TRP A 322 14.11 23.98 6.51
CA TRP A 322 14.07 22.83 7.40
C TRP A 322 15.26 21.89 7.12
N GLY A 323 15.68 21.79 5.86
CA GLY A 323 16.80 20.95 5.41
C GLY A 323 16.40 19.87 4.42
N ASP A 324 17.28 18.90 4.22
CA ASP A 324 17.10 17.83 3.24
C ASP A 324 16.43 16.60 3.88
N PHE A 325 15.47 16.00 3.17
CA PHE A 325 14.88 14.70 3.51
C PHE A 325 14.63 13.95 2.21
N LEU A 326 14.96 12.66 2.15
CA LEU A 326 14.92 11.92 0.89
C LEU A 326 15.70 12.67 -0.22
N ARG A 327 15.15 12.75 -1.43
CA ARG A 327 15.76 13.46 -2.58
C ARG A 327 15.64 14.99 -2.49
N PHE A 328 14.75 15.52 -1.64
CA PHE A 328 14.30 16.91 -1.72
C PHE A 328 14.76 17.76 -0.54
N ARG A 329 14.55 19.07 -0.68
CA ARG A 329 14.78 20.07 0.36
C ARG A 329 13.46 20.69 0.79
N TYR A 330 13.27 20.88 2.09
CA TYR A 330 11.97 21.28 2.63
C TYR A 330 12.00 22.63 3.32
N LEU A 331 10.91 23.38 3.13
CA LEU A 331 10.53 24.53 3.95
C LEU A 331 9.28 24.20 4.75
N ARG A 332 9.10 24.86 5.89
CA ARG A 332 7.89 24.68 6.71
C ARG A 332 7.34 26.01 7.19
N LEU A 333 6.12 26.33 6.78
CA LEU A 333 5.36 27.47 7.29
C LEU A 333 4.46 27.01 8.44
N GLU A 334 4.60 27.61 9.62
CA GLU A 334 3.63 27.47 10.71
C GLU A 334 2.59 28.58 10.63
N PHE A 335 1.31 28.23 10.56
CA PHE A 335 0.22 29.20 10.53
C PHE A 335 -0.83 28.93 11.61
N SER A 336 -0.40 28.34 12.73
CA SER A 336 -1.26 27.99 13.87
C SER A 336 -2.07 29.17 14.42
N ALA A 337 -1.54 30.39 14.31
CA ALA A 337 -2.20 31.63 14.74
C ALA A 337 -3.42 32.03 13.88
N VAL A 338 -3.59 31.42 12.70
CA VAL A 338 -4.78 31.63 11.87
C VAL A 338 -5.88 30.69 12.36
N ASP A 339 -6.89 31.28 12.98
CA ASP A 339 -8.02 30.59 13.60
C ASP A 339 -9.38 30.96 12.99
N GLU A 340 -9.41 31.99 12.13
CA GLU A 340 -10.63 32.44 11.48
C GLU A 340 -11.20 31.34 10.57
N PRO A 341 -12.46 30.93 10.76
CA PRO A 341 -13.06 29.91 9.90
C PRO A 341 -13.16 30.35 8.42
N GLY A 342 -12.90 29.43 7.51
CA GLY A 342 -13.00 29.69 6.07
C GLY A 342 -12.25 28.69 5.21
N THR A 343 -12.20 28.99 3.91
CA THR A 343 -11.45 28.22 2.91
C THR A 343 -10.15 28.91 2.59
N TYR A 344 -9.06 28.14 2.52
CA TYR A 344 -7.71 28.64 2.38
C TYR A 344 -6.94 27.89 1.29
N ILE A 345 -5.93 28.57 0.74
CA ILE A 345 -4.94 28.03 -0.19
C ILE A 345 -3.56 28.50 0.26
N VAL A 346 -2.55 27.64 0.15
CA VAL A 346 -1.15 28.02 0.35
C VAL A 346 -0.43 28.05 -1.00
N SER A 347 0.37 29.08 -1.25
CA SER A 347 1.14 29.23 -2.49
C SER A 347 2.62 29.44 -2.22
N TYR A 348 3.46 28.93 -3.13
CA TYR A 348 4.89 29.18 -3.20
C TYR A 348 5.27 29.49 -4.65
N GLY A 349 5.50 30.77 -4.96
CA GLY A 349 5.65 31.22 -6.35
C GLY A 349 4.38 30.99 -7.15
N GLU A 350 4.49 30.21 -8.23
CA GLU A 350 3.35 29.86 -9.10
C GLU A 350 2.63 28.56 -8.69
N THR A 351 3.23 27.76 -7.80
CA THR A 351 2.59 26.54 -7.31
C THR A 351 1.68 26.86 -6.11
N GLN A 352 0.55 26.17 -6.04
CA GLN A 352 -0.42 26.28 -4.96
C GLN A 352 -0.85 24.89 -4.47
N SER A 353 -1.28 24.82 -3.21
CA SER A 353 -1.99 23.66 -2.68
C SER A 353 -3.40 23.57 -3.27
N ASP A 354 -4.04 22.42 -3.09
CA ASP A 354 -5.49 22.30 -3.14
C ASP A 354 -6.15 23.13 -2.00
N PRO A 355 -7.43 23.52 -2.15
CA PRO A 355 -8.13 24.29 -1.12
C PRO A 355 -8.49 23.44 0.10
N PHE A 356 -8.30 23.99 1.30
CA PHE A 356 -8.64 23.31 2.55
C PHE A 356 -9.42 24.22 3.48
N ARG A 357 -10.09 23.64 4.49
CA ARG A 357 -10.88 24.41 5.47
C ARG A 357 -10.09 24.69 6.74
N ILE A 358 -10.31 25.84 7.36
CA ILE A 358 -10.09 26.01 8.79
C ILE A 358 -11.47 26.11 9.44
N ASP A 359 -11.82 25.16 10.31
CA ASP A 359 -13.16 25.09 10.90
C ASP A 359 -13.19 24.20 12.15
N ARG A 360 -14.05 24.51 13.10
CA ARG A 360 -14.24 23.67 14.29
C ARG A 360 -14.82 22.30 13.97
N SER A 361 -15.59 22.22 12.89
CA SER A 361 -16.25 21.01 12.41
C SER A 361 -15.42 20.17 11.44
N VAL A 362 -14.16 20.53 11.18
CA VAL A 362 -13.37 19.99 10.06
C VAL A 362 -13.21 18.46 10.07
N PHE A 363 -13.24 17.83 11.24
CA PHE A 363 -13.15 16.37 11.40
C PHE A 363 -14.48 15.71 11.80
N ALA A 364 -15.52 16.51 12.07
CA ALA A 364 -16.79 16.00 12.58
C ALA A 364 -17.58 15.23 11.52
N ARG A 365 -17.45 15.61 10.24
CA ARG A 365 -18.24 15.06 9.12
C ARG A 365 -17.41 14.93 7.85
N ASP A 366 -17.78 13.95 7.02
CA ASP A 366 -17.24 13.71 5.68
C ASP A 366 -15.76 13.26 5.68
N VAL A 367 -15.28 12.72 6.81
CA VAL A 367 -13.89 12.27 6.98
C VAL A 367 -13.82 10.78 7.30
N TRP A 368 -14.40 10.36 8.42
CA TRP A 368 -14.39 8.96 8.85
C TRP A 368 -15.64 8.20 8.43
N GLN A 369 -16.75 8.91 8.18
CA GLN A 369 -18.02 8.30 7.79
C GLN A 369 -17.89 7.44 6.52
N PRO A 370 -17.20 7.87 5.45
CA PRO A 370 -17.05 7.03 4.26
C PRO A 370 -16.43 5.66 4.56
N THR A 371 -15.51 5.58 5.52
CA THR A 371 -14.92 4.30 5.93
C THR A 371 -15.96 3.36 6.54
N LEU A 372 -16.86 3.90 7.37
CA LEU A 372 -17.91 3.13 8.05
C LEU A 372 -19.11 2.81 7.16
N GLU A 373 -19.55 3.76 6.34
CA GLU A 373 -20.80 3.65 5.57
C GLU A 373 -20.61 3.09 4.15
N TYR A 374 -19.40 3.20 3.58
CA TYR A 374 -19.07 2.66 2.26
C TYR A 374 -18.03 1.55 2.34
N PHE A 375 -16.80 1.86 2.76
CA PHE A 375 -15.68 0.93 2.60
C PHE A 375 -15.92 -0.40 3.31
N LEU A 376 -16.22 -0.37 4.61
CA LEU A 376 -16.48 -1.59 5.38
C LEU A 376 -17.66 -2.39 4.79
N PRO A 377 -18.84 -1.80 4.52
CA PRO A 377 -19.93 -2.44 3.79
C PRO A 377 -19.54 -3.09 2.47
N VAL A 378 -18.79 -2.38 1.62
CA VAL A 378 -18.38 -2.87 0.29
C VAL A 378 -17.38 -4.02 0.38
N GLN A 379 -16.67 -4.15 1.50
CA GLN A 379 -15.77 -5.29 1.74
C GLN A 379 -16.48 -6.49 2.38
N MET A 380 -17.74 -6.39 2.82
CA MET A 380 -18.42 -7.49 3.53
C MET A 380 -18.60 -8.72 2.64
N CYS A 381 -17.98 -9.83 3.03
CA CYS A 381 -18.13 -11.13 2.38
C CYS A 381 -19.47 -11.76 2.76
N HIS A 382 -19.98 -12.71 1.95
CA HIS A 382 -21.22 -13.44 2.22
C HIS A 382 -22.49 -12.57 2.28
N MET A 383 -22.45 -11.41 1.63
CA MET A 383 -23.51 -10.41 1.63
C MET A 383 -23.66 -9.83 0.22
N ARG A 384 -24.89 -9.52 -0.17
CA ARG A 384 -25.16 -8.65 -1.32
C ARG A 384 -25.12 -7.19 -0.88
N ILE A 385 -24.35 -6.35 -1.57
CA ILE A 385 -24.16 -4.94 -1.20
C ILE A 385 -24.84 -4.01 -2.19
N ASN A 386 -25.92 -3.37 -1.76
CA ASN A 386 -26.70 -2.43 -2.54
C ASN A 386 -26.38 -0.98 -2.13
N GLU A 387 -26.35 -0.10 -3.11
CA GLU A 387 -26.32 1.35 -2.94
C GLU A 387 -27.33 1.97 -3.92
N ARG A 388 -28.57 2.17 -3.48
CA ARG A 388 -29.66 2.74 -4.31
C ARG A 388 -29.88 1.94 -5.60
N SER A 389 -29.34 2.39 -6.72
CA SER A 389 -29.46 1.74 -8.04
C SER A 389 -28.19 0.98 -8.45
N ARG A 390 -27.17 0.98 -7.60
CA ARG A 390 -25.91 0.27 -7.78
C ARG A 390 -25.89 -0.98 -6.91
N VAL A 391 -25.26 -2.02 -7.45
CA VAL A 391 -24.82 -3.19 -6.69
C VAL A 391 -23.31 -3.15 -6.73
N TRP A 392 -22.67 -3.14 -5.57
CA TRP A 392 -21.21 -3.22 -5.50
C TRP A 392 -20.76 -4.65 -5.79
N HIS A 393 -21.44 -5.62 -5.16
CA HIS A 393 -21.31 -7.04 -5.51
C HIS A 393 -22.51 -7.87 -5.03
N GLY A 394 -22.63 -9.09 -5.58
CA GLY A 394 -23.61 -10.10 -5.17
C GLY A 394 -23.27 -10.81 -3.85
N ASP A 395 -24.18 -11.68 -3.38
CA ASP A 395 -23.96 -12.57 -2.21
C ASP A 395 -22.91 -13.64 -2.57
N CYS A 396 -21.64 -13.34 -2.30
CA CYS A 396 -20.48 -14.11 -2.74
C CYS A 396 -20.12 -15.25 -1.77
N HIS A 397 -19.36 -16.24 -2.29
CA HIS A 397 -18.69 -17.30 -1.53
C HIS A 397 -19.62 -18.15 -0.65
N ARG A 398 -20.75 -18.57 -1.21
CA ARG A 398 -21.76 -19.37 -0.48
C ARG A 398 -21.30 -20.78 -0.15
N ASP A 399 -20.29 -21.24 -0.83
CA ASP A 399 -19.58 -22.52 -0.77
C ASP A 399 -18.44 -22.55 0.26
N ASP A 400 -18.18 -21.43 0.94
CA ASP A 400 -17.16 -21.38 1.98
C ASP A 400 -17.39 -22.40 3.10
N ALA A 401 -16.41 -23.24 3.42
CA ALA A 401 -15.14 -23.45 2.73
C ALA A 401 -14.73 -24.92 2.77
N ARG A 402 -13.67 -25.30 2.05
CA ARG A 402 -13.07 -26.64 2.13
C ARG A 402 -11.75 -26.61 2.89
N MET A 403 -11.40 -27.68 3.60
CA MET A 403 -10.14 -27.74 4.35
C MET A 403 -8.94 -27.78 3.41
N ALA A 404 -7.94 -26.92 3.63
CA ALA A 404 -6.75 -26.83 2.80
C ALA A 404 -5.92 -28.14 2.76
N PRO A 405 -5.19 -28.42 1.66
CA PRO A 405 -4.18 -29.47 1.61
C PRO A 405 -3.09 -29.26 2.67
N VAL A 406 -2.59 -30.35 3.28
CA VAL A 406 -1.45 -30.31 4.21
C VAL A 406 -0.10 -30.25 3.48
N ASP A 407 0.95 -29.86 4.20
CA ASP A 407 2.32 -29.72 3.68
C ASP A 407 2.39 -28.84 2.43
N PHE A 408 1.65 -27.72 2.46
CA PHE A 408 1.40 -26.90 1.29
C PHE A 408 1.73 -25.41 1.54
N ASN A 409 2.59 -24.85 0.68
CA ASN A 409 2.87 -23.42 0.59
C ASN A 409 2.02 -22.84 -0.54
N HIS A 410 0.94 -22.17 -0.18
CA HIS A 410 0.05 -21.49 -1.12
C HIS A 410 0.55 -20.07 -1.41
N PHE A 411 -0.06 -19.39 -2.37
CA PHE A 411 0.23 -17.98 -2.63
C PHE A 411 -0.32 -17.07 -1.52
N ASP A 412 0.14 -15.81 -1.55
CA ASP A 412 -0.26 -14.76 -0.62
C ASP A 412 0.06 -15.04 0.86
N GLY A 413 1.09 -15.84 1.13
CA GLY A 413 1.58 -16.11 2.48
C GLY A 413 0.76 -17.14 3.26
N TYR A 414 -0.08 -17.91 2.59
CA TYR A 414 -0.81 -19.02 3.18
C TYR A 414 0.04 -20.30 3.22
N ILE A 415 0.16 -20.91 4.39
CA ILE A 415 0.90 -22.15 4.61
C ILE A 415 0.04 -23.07 5.46
N GLN A 416 -0.15 -24.30 5.03
CA GLN A 416 -0.74 -25.37 5.84
C GLN A 416 0.37 -26.32 6.28
N GLY A 417 0.44 -26.58 7.60
CA GLY A 417 1.40 -27.53 8.16
C GLY A 417 1.08 -29.00 7.84
N PRO A 418 1.74 -29.95 8.52
CA PRO A 418 1.59 -31.39 8.26
C PRO A 418 0.24 -31.98 8.72
N SER A 419 -0.63 -31.18 9.33
CA SER A 419 -1.99 -31.58 9.69
C SER A 419 -2.95 -30.39 9.57
N THR A 420 -4.24 -30.68 9.58
CA THR A 420 -5.32 -29.67 9.57
C THR A 420 -5.56 -29.03 10.93
N LEU A 421 -4.95 -29.59 11.99
CA LEU A 421 -5.06 -29.16 13.38
C LEU A 421 -6.51 -29.08 13.91
N CYS A 422 -7.45 -29.72 13.22
CA CYS A 422 -8.86 -29.82 13.56
C CYS A 422 -9.38 -31.22 13.17
N THR A 423 -10.68 -31.45 13.27
CA THR A 423 -11.28 -32.76 12.95
C THR A 423 -11.49 -33.00 11.45
N PHE A 424 -11.52 -31.94 10.64
CA PHE A 424 -11.77 -32.01 9.21
C PHE A 424 -10.53 -32.50 8.46
N GLN A 425 -10.74 -33.31 7.43
CA GLN A 425 -9.68 -33.83 6.55
C GLN A 425 -9.46 -32.91 5.34
N PRO A 426 -8.26 -32.89 4.74
CA PRO A 426 -7.99 -32.12 3.53
C PRO A 426 -9.04 -32.37 2.43
N GLY A 427 -9.58 -31.29 1.87
CA GLY A 427 -10.61 -31.31 0.84
C GLY A 427 -12.04 -31.54 1.33
N GLU A 428 -12.26 -31.80 2.63
CA GLU A 428 -13.60 -31.89 3.24
C GLU A 428 -14.25 -30.50 3.33
N HIS A 429 -15.56 -30.42 3.11
CA HIS A 429 -16.31 -29.19 3.35
C HIS A 429 -16.44 -28.92 4.86
N VAL A 430 -16.13 -27.68 5.25
CA VAL A 430 -16.22 -27.18 6.62
C VAL A 430 -17.46 -26.28 6.73
N PRO A 431 -18.54 -26.75 7.38
CA PRO A 431 -19.81 -26.03 7.39
C PRO A 431 -19.78 -24.77 8.25
N GLY A 432 -20.54 -23.76 7.85
CA GLY A 432 -20.77 -22.56 8.66
C GLY A 432 -19.67 -21.50 8.57
N LEU A 433 -18.73 -21.61 7.61
CA LEU A 433 -17.73 -20.58 7.34
C LEU A 433 -18.21 -19.51 6.35
N ASN A 434 -19.38 -19.71 5.74
CA ASN A 434 -20.01 -18.81 4.77
C ASN A 434 -20.88 -17.71 5.42
N VAL A 435 -20.41 -17.14 6.53
CA VAL A 435 -21.08 -16.07 7.28
C VAL A 435 -20.07 -15.08 7.86
N GLY A 436 -20.38 -13.79 7.78
CA GLY A 436 -19.55 -12.74 8.35
C GLY A 436 -18.25 -12.48 7.57
N GLY A 437 -17.45 -11.56 8.10
CA GLY A 437 -16.11 -11.24 7.63
C GLY A 437 -16.04 -10.30 6.42
N TRP A 438 -14.89 -9.66 6.24
CA TRP A 438 -14.61 -8.73 5.16
C TRP A 438 -13.48 -9.24 4.27
N HIS A 439 -13.60 -9.09 2.95
CA HIS A 439 -12.49 -9.25 2.02
C HIS A 439 -11.30 -8.41 2.52
N ASP A 440 -10.12 -9.04 2.67
CA ASP A 440 -9.00 -8.47 3.42
C ASP A 440 -8.42 -7.20 2.82
N ALA A 441 -8.29 -7.18 1.49
CA ALA A 441 -7.65 -6.07 0.81
C ALA A 441 -8.29 -5.82 -0.57
N GLY A 442 -7.46 -5.69 -1.61
CA GLY A 442 -7.92 -5.62 -3.00
C GLY A 442 -8.26 -6.99 -3.60
N ASP A 443 -7.99 -8.07 -2.88
CA ASP A 443 -8.37 -9.44 -3.21
C ASP A 443 -9.65 -9.84 -2.44
N HIS A 444 -9.93 -11.14 -2.32
CA HIS A 444 -11.14 -11.64 -1.66
C HIS A 444 -10.84 -12.69 -0.58
N ASP A 445 -9.62 -12.77 -0.07
CA ASP A 445 -9.33 -13.65 1.06
C ASP A 445 -9.93 -13.11 2.38
N LEU A 446 -10.03 -13.98 3.39
CA LEU A 446 -10.33 -13.61 4.76
C LEU A 446 -9.13 -13.98 5.64
N ARG A 447 -8.58 -13.04 6.41
CA ARG A 447 -7.46 -13.29 7.33
C ARG A 447 -7.81 -13.02 8.78
N ILE A 448 -7.48 -13.95 9.67
CA ILE A 448 -7.80 -13.82 11.09
C ILE A 448 -7.22 -12.55 11.71
N GLU A 449 -5.98 -12.19 11.39
CA GLU A 449 -5.35 -10.97 11.92
C GLU A 449 -6.11 -9.70 11.54
N SER A 450 -6.60 -9.61 10.30
CA SER A 450 -7.29 -8.42 9.81
C SER A 450 -8.74 -8.37 10.24
N GLN A 451 -9.44 -9.52 10.25
CA GLN A 451 -10.79 -9.61 10.81
C GLN A 451 -10.78 -9.17 12.28
N ALA A 452 -9.89 -9.77 13.08
CA ALA A 452 -9.77 -9.46 14.50
C ALA A 452 -9.32 -8.00 14.72
N SER A 453 -8.34 -7.50 13.97
CA SER A 453 -7.88 -6.11 14.12
C SER A 453 -8.97 -5.11 13.73
N THR A 454 -9.83 -5.42 12.77
CA THR A 454 -10.97 -4.58 12.40
C THR A 454 -12.00 -4.57 13.52
N VAL A 455 -12.40 -5.74 14.00
CA VAL A 455 -13.32 -5.88 15.16
C VAL A 455 -12.79 -5.11 16.37
N TYR A 456 -11.50 -5.26 16.67
CA TYR A 456 -10.87 -4.59 17.80
C TYR A 456 -10.93 -3.06 17.67
N GLY A 457 -10.50 -2.51 16.53
CA GLY A 457 -10.50 -1.08 16.31
C GLY A 457 -11.91 -0.47 16.29
N LEU A 458 -12.90 -1.15 15.70
CA LEU A 458 -14.30 -0.69 15.74
C LEU A 458 -14.87 -0.72 17.15
N ALA A 459 -14.60 -1.78 17.92
CA ALA A 459 -15.05 -1.87 19.31
C ALA A 459 -14.41 -0.78 20.18
N LEU A 460 -13.10 -0.52 20.01
CA LEU A 460 -12.42 0.60 20.67
C LEU A 460 -13.03 1.95 20.28
N ALA A 461 -13.29 2.19 19.00
CA ALA A 461 -13.88 3.43 18.53
C ALA A 461 -15.29 3.64 19.12
N TYR A 462 -16.10 2.57 19.21
CA TYR A 462 -17.41 2.63 19.83
C TYR A 462 -17.33 2.98 21.33
N GLU A 463 -16.49 2.28 22.09
CA GLU A 463 -16.34 2.51 23.54
C GLU A 463 -15.78 3.90 23.86
N GLU A 464 -14.80 4.35 23.08
CA GLU A 464 -14.07 5.60 23.33
C GLU A 464 -14.87 6.84 22.89
N PHE A 465 -15.57 6.73 21.75
CA PHE A 465 -16.21 7.89 21.11
C PHE A 465 -17.72 7.90 21.18
N GLY A 466 -18.37 6.77 21.52
CA GLY A 466 -19.83 6.66 21.56
C GLY A 466 -20.45 6.85 20.17
N VAL A 467 -19.90 6.16 19.16
CA VAL A 467 -20.31 6.34 17.76
C VAL A 467 -21.72 5.75 17.54
N GLU A 468 -22.72 6.62 17.48
CA GLU A 468 -24.14 6.26 17.22
C GLU A 468 -24.56 6.50 15.75
N TYR A 469 -23.60 6.67 14.84
CA TYR A 469 -23.89 6.91 13.43
C TYR A 469 -24.65 5.75 12.80
N ASP A 470 -25.73 6.07 12.09
CA ASP A 470 -26.65 5.14 11.45
C ASP A 470 -26.99 5.68 10.06
N ASN A 471 -26.43 5.04 9.04
CA ASN A 471 -26.70 5.35 7.65
C ASN A 471 -26.63 4.09 6.76
N THR A 472 -26.37 2.90 7.30
CA THR A 472 -26.30 1.66 6.53
C THR A 472 -27.04 0.53 7.25
N THR A 473 -27.96 -0.11 6.54
CA THR A 473 -28.67 -1.30 7.06
C THR A 473 -27.84 -2.55 6.77
N VAL A 474 -27.55 -3.37 7.78
CA VAL A 474 -26.99 -4.72 7.62
C VAL A 474 -28.01 -5.77 8.05
N ASP A 475 -28.59 -6.48 7.08
CA ASP A 475 -29.51 -7.60 7.33
C ASP A 475 -28.77 -8.92 7.22
N GLN A 476 -28.18 -9.39 8.32
CA GLN A 476 -27.45 -10.67 8.39
C GLN A 476 -28.31 -11.87 7.97
N LYS A 477 -29.62 -11.81 8.21
CA LYS A 477 -30.54 -12.92 7.95
C LYS A 477 -30.81 -13.09 6.46
N ASN A 478 -31.10 -11.97 5.79
CA ASN A 478 -31.38 -11.96 4.35
C ASN A 478 -30.10 -11.73 3.51
N ARG A 479 -28.98 -11.46 4.16
CA ARG A 479 -27.65 -11.23 3.57
C ARG A 479 -27.61 -10.06 2.62
N ILE A 480 -28.22 -8.96 3.04
CA ILE A 480 -28.30 -7.73 2.26
C ILE A 480 -27.76 -6.58 3.09
N VAL A 481 -26.96 -5.74 2.45
CA VAL A 481 -26.56 -4.44 2.96
C VAL A 481 -27.18 -3.37 2.08
N GLU A 482 -27.77 -2.36 2.70
CA GLU A 482 -28.30 -1.17 2.03
C GLU A 482 -27.55 0.07 2.51
N ILE A 483 -26.58 0.52 1.71
CA ILE A 483 -25.83 1.74 1.97
C ILE A 483 -26.76 2.96 1.84
N HIS A 484 -26.64 3.91 2.76
CA HIS A 484 -27.46 5.13 2.85
C HIS A 484 -28.95 4.87 3.10
N LEU A 485 -29.21 3.82 3.86
CA LEU A 485 -30.52 3.47 4.40
C LEU A 485 -30.37 3.17 5.90
N PRO A 486 -30.71 4.10 6.80
CA PRO A 486 -30.63 3.87 8.24
C PRO A 486 -31.70 2.89 8.73
N ASP A 487 -31.38 2.06 9.72
CA ASP A 487 -32.30 1.07 10.32
C ASP A 487 -32.57 1.28 11.83
N GLY A 488 -32.03 2.35 12.39
CA GLY A 488 -32.13 2.70 13.81
C GLY A 488 -31.04 2.07 14.68
N LYS A 489 -30.04 1.41 14.09
CA LYS A 489 -28.92 0.79 14.81
C LYS A 489 -27.60 1.44 14.42
N PRO A 490 -26.66 1.64 15.37
CA PRO A 490 -25.34 2.13 15.03
C PRO A 490 -24.63 1.22 14.02
N ASP A 491 -24.20 1.78 12.89
CA ASP A 491 -23.50 1.07 11.81
C ASP A 491 -22.26 0.34 12.36
N ILE A 492 -21.56 0.96 13.32
CA ILE A 492 -20.37 0.38 13.93
C ILE A 492 -20.65 -0.93 14.68
N LEU A 493 -21.80 -1.04 15.36
CA LEU A 493 -22.20 -2.27 16.06
C LEU A 493 -22.61 -3.36 15.07
N GLN A 494 -23.27 -2.98 13.98
CA GLN A 494 -23.60 -3.89 12.88
C GLN A 494 -22.34 -4.45 12.20
N GLN A 495 -21.31 -3.61 12.01
CA GLN A 495 -20.01 -4.04 11.49
C GLN A 495 -19.28 -4.97 12.49
N ILE A 496 -19.23 -4.62 13.78
CA ILE A 496 -18.62 -5.50 14.81
C ILE A 496 -19.32 -6.87 14.83
N GLU A 497 -20.65 -6.91 14.79
CA GLU A 497 -21.42 -8.15 14.70
C GLU A 497 -21.00 -8.98 13.47
N HIS A 498 -20.90 -8.36 12.29
CA HIS A 498 -20.52 -9.06 11.07
C HIS A 498 -19.12 -9.69 11.13
N GLY A 499 -18.12 -8.97 11.65
CA GLY A 499 -16.78 -9.53 11.82
C GLY A 499 -16.74 -10.68 12.83
N VAL A 500 -17.43 -10.51 13.96
CA VAL A 500 -17.48 -11.52 15.02
C VAL A 500 -18.17 -12.81 14.57
N LEU A 501 -19.22 -12.71 13.73
CA LEU A 501 -19.89 -13.89 13.17
C LEU A 501 -18.93 -14.81 12.41
N SER A 502 -17.94 -14.25 11.71
CA SER A 502 -16.90 -15.05 11.05
C SER A 502 -15.96 -15.71 12.06
N ILE A 503 -15.42 -14.93 13.01
CA ILE A 503 -14.40 -15.41 13.96
C ILE A 503 -14.98 -16.47 14.91
N VAL A 504 -16.09 -16.16 15.58
CA VAL A 504 -16.73 -17.06 16.55
C VAL A 504 -17.38 -18.25 15.85
N GLY A 505 -18.03 -18.03 14.69
CA GLY A 505 -18.62 -19.11 13.90
C GLY A 505 -17.57 -20.14 13.49
N ALA A 506 -16.43 -19.68 12.98
CA ALA A 506 -15.32 -20.56 12.63
C ALA A 506 -14.69 -21.25 13.84
N TYR A 507 -14.51 -20.54 14.96
CA TYR A 507 -14.02 -21.14 16.20
C TYR A 507 -14.92 -22.29 16.68
N ASN A 508 -16.23 -22.08 16.68
CA ASN A 508 -17.21 -23.08 17.07
C ASN A 508 -17.20 -24.32 16.16
N THR A 509 -16.98 -24.13 14.86
CA THR A 509 -16.90 -25.24 13.90
C THR A 509 -15.57 -26.00 13.98
N LEU A 510 -14.45 -25.28 14.01
CA LEU A 510 -13.11 -25.87 13.92
C LEU A 510 -12.55 -26.30 15.28
N GLY A 511 -13.09 -25.77 16.38
CA GLY A 511 -12.51 -25.86 17.73
C GLY A 511 -11.26 -24.99 17.89
N ARG A 512 -10.99 -24.08 16.95
CA ARG A 512 -9.86 -23.15 16.94
C ARG A 512 -10.08 -22.02 15.94
N LEU A 513 -9.23 -21.01 15.98
CA LEU A 513 -9.22 -19.97 14.95
C LEU A 513 -8.67 -20.50 13.62
N TYR A 514 -9.24 -20.03 12.51
CA TYR A 514 -8.66 -20.21 11.19
C TYR A 514 -7.42 -19.30 11.01
N ARG A 515 -6.50 -19.67 10.12
CA ARG A 515 -5.44 -18.79 9.60
C ARG A 515 -6.02 -17.79 8.61
N GLY A 516 -6.78 -18.31 7.65
CA GLY A 516 -7.53 -17.53 6.67
C GLY A 516 -8.32 -18.42 5.71
N ILE A 517 -9.10 -17.81 4.83
CA ILE A 517 -9.88 -18.48 3.79
C ILE A 517 -9.54 -17.84 2.44
N ILE A 518 -9.07 -18.63 1.46
CA ILE A 518 -8.57 -18.13 0.16
C ILE A 518 -8.86 -19.10 -0.98
N CYS A 519 -9.09 -18.60 -2.19
CA CYS A 519 -9.36 -19.44 -3.37
C CYS A 519 -8.19 -20.37 -3.75
N PRO A 520 -8.44 -21.52 -4.40
CA PRO A 520 -7.43 -22.53 -4.69
C PRO A 520 -6.50 -22.19 -5.88
N THR A 521 -6.87 -21.27 -6.77
CA THR A 521 -6.11 -21.00 -8.00
C THR A 521 -5.79 -19.53 -8.23
N LEU A 522 -4.64 -19.24 -8.86
CA LEU A 522 -4.27 -17.88 -9.27
C LEU A 522 -5.27 -17.27 -10.25
N ARG A 523 -5.96 -18.10 -11.06
CA ARG A 523 -7.00 -17.63 -11.97
C ARG A 523 -8.18 -17.02 -11.23
N GLN A 524 -8.62 -17.63 -10.13
CA GLN A 524 -9.65 -17.07 -9.24
C GLN A 524 -9.13 -15.88 -8.43
N TYR A 525 -7.88 -15.94 -7.97
CA TYR A 525 -7.28 -14.86 -7.17
C TYR A 525 -7.16 -13.55 -7.95
N THR A 526 -6.87 -13.64 -9.26
CA THR A 526 -6.69 -12.48 -10.14
C THR A 526 -7.97 -12.00 -10.83
N ILE A 527 -9.14 -12.57 -10.50
CA ILE A 527 -10.43 -12.08 -11.02
C ILE A 527 -10.66 -10.64 -10.54
N LEU A 528 -11.14 -9.80 -11.46
CA LEU A 528 -11.56 -8.43 -11.19
C LEU A 528 -13.03 -8.27 -11.60
N GLY A 529 -13.78 -7.47 -10.86
CA GLY A 529 -15.23 -7.32 -11.04
C GLY A 529 -15.98 -7.75 -9.80
N ASP A 530 -17.18 -8.32 -9.99
CA ASP A 530 -18.05 -8.75 -8.88
C ASP A 530 -17.52 -10.07 -8.25
N PRO A 531 -17.08 -10.07 -6.97
CA PRO A 531 -16.59 -11.23 -6.23
C PRO A 531 -17.51 -12.46 -6.27
N VAL A 532 -18.81 -12.30 -6.54
CA VAL A 532 -19.75 -13.42 -6.68
C VAL A 532 -19.35 -14.41 -7.79
N ASN A 533 -18.48 -13.99 -8.73
CA ASN A 533 -17.99 -14.82 -9.83
C ASN A 533 -16.66 -15.53 -9.52
N GLN A 534 -16.13 -15.43 -8.29
CA GLN A 534 -14.90 -16.13 -7.92
C GLN A 534 -15.12 -17.64 -7.75
N THR A 535 -16.33 -18.03 -7.35
CA THR A 535 -16.80 -19.42 -7.22
C THR A 535 -18.21 -19.55 -7.81
N ASP A 536 -18.71 -20.77 -7.99
CA ASP A 536 -20.10 -21.01 -8.41
C ASP A 536 -21.12 -20.91 -7.25
N GLY A 537 -20.63 -20.77 -6.01
CA GLY A 537 -21.44 -20.67 -4.79
C GLY A 537 -22.09 -21.98 -4.36
N VAL A 538 -21.71 -23.11 -4.95
CA VAL A 538 -22.20 -24.45 -4.63
C VAL A 538 -21.07 -25.27 -4.01
N VAL A 539 -21.31 -25.81 -2.82
CA VAL A 539 -20.34 -26.70 -2.16
C VAL A 539 -19.99 -27.86 -3.08
N PHE A 540 -18.70 -28.04 -3.35
CA PHE A 540 -18.22 -29.11 -4.20
C PHE A 540 -18.54 -30.48 -3.61
N ASP A 541 -19.26 -31.31 -4.39
CA ASP A 541 -19.57 -32.69 -4.07
C ASP A 541 -18.69 -33.63 -4.93
N PRO A 542 -17.66 -34.28 -4.35
CA PRO A 542 -16.81 -35.19 -5.10
C PRO A 542 -17.56 -36.43 -5.63
N ASP A 543 -18.69 -36.82 -5.03
CA ASP A 543 -19.48 -37.98 -5.45
C ASP A 543 -20.44 -37.65 -6.61
N ALA A 544 -20.78 -36.36 -6.79
CA ALA A 544 -21.62 -35.89 -7.90
C ALA A 544 -20.86 -35.85 -9.24
N ALA A 545 -19.52 -35.79 -9.21
CA ALA A 545 -18.69 -35.83 -10.40
C ALA A 545 -18.64 -37.26 -10.97
N ALA A 546 -19.36 -37.51 -12.06
CA ALA A 546 -19.26 -38.78 -12.81
C ALA A 546 -17.93 -38.83 -13.62
N GLY A 547 -16.79 -38.85 -12.93
CA GLY A 547 -15.45 -38.79 -13.52
C GLY A 547 -14.59 -37.69 -12.91
N ASP A 548 -13.61 -37.19 -13.66
CA ASP A 548 -12.80 -36.04 -13.23
C ASP A 548 -13.68 -34.81 -13.08
N PRO A 549 -13.49 -34.01 -12.02
CA PRO A 549 -14.28 -32.80 -11.83
C PRO A 549 -14.04 -31.80 -12.99
N PRO A 550 -15.03 -30.94 -13.30
CA PRO A 550 -14.83 -29.84 -14.23
C PRO A 550 -13.65 -28.94 -13.81
N PRO A 551 -12.96 -28.31 -14.78
CA PRO A 551 -11.99 -27.26 -14.48
C PRO A 551 -12.56 -26.18 -13.56
N VAL A 552 -11.74 -25.71 -12.61
CA VAL A 552 -12.07 -24.61 -11.69
C VAL A 552 -12.64 -23.40 -12.42
N GLY A 553 -13.76 -22.87 -11.91
CA GLY A 553 -14.51 -21.77 -12.50
C GLY A 553 -15.62 -22.21 -13.47
N LEU A 554 -15.88 -23.51 -13.59
CA LEU A 554 -17.07 -24.05 -14.24
C LEU A 554 -18.03 -24.62 -13.19
N PRO A 555 -19.35 -24.65 -13.47
CA PRO A 555 -20.32 -25.20 -12.52
C PRO A 555 -19.99 -26.64 -12.10
N GLY A 556 -19.99 -26.89 -10.79
CA GLY A 556 -19.66 -28.19 -10.19
C GLY A 556 -18.16 -28.49 -10.11
N SER A 557 -17.30 -27.50 -10.35
CA SER A 557 -15.85 -27.63 -10.15
C SER A 557 -15.48 -27.50 -8.66
N PRO A 558 -14.30 -27.98 -8.23
CA PRO A 558 -13.79 -27.79 -6.86
C PRO A 558 -13.23 -26.38 -6.69
N ASP A 559 -14.04 -25.35 -6.93
CA ASP A 559 -13.66 -23.95 -6.87
C ASP A 559 -13.84 -23.31 -5.50
N ASP A 560 -14.42 -24.03 -4.53
CA ASP A 560 -14.57 -23.60 -3.13
C ASP A 560 -13.25 -23.07 -2.59
N ARG A 561 -13.34 -21.95 -1.86
CA ARG A 561 -12.18 -21.43 -1.13
C ARG A 561 -11.71 -22.42 -0.08
N TRP A 562 -10.42 -22.37 0.21
CA TRP A 562 -9.78 -23.21 1.21
C TRP A 562 -9.62 -22.47 2.52
N VAL A 563 -10.04 -23.11 3.62
CA VAL A 563 -9.71 -22.68 4.98
C VAL A 563 -8.39 -23.29 5.42
N PHE A 564 -7.49 -22.43 5.89
CA PHE A 564 -6.21 -22.79 6.46
C PHE A 564 -6.25 -22.70 7.97
N THR A 565 -5.40 -23.47 8.64
CA THR A 565 -5.17 -23.40 10.09
C THR A 565 -3.69 -23.28 10.38
N GLU A 566 -3.36 -22.81 11.57
CA GLU A 566 -1.98 -22.64 12.01
C GLU A 566 -1.87 -22.68 13.53
N ASP A 567 -0.67 -22.94 14.05
CA ASP A 567 -0.34 -22.68 15.46
C ASP A 567 0.46 -21.37 15.54
N ASN A 568 -0.22 -20.26 15.83
CA ASN A 568 0.40 -18.95 16.00
C ASN A 568 -0.08 -18.25 17.27
N PRO A 569 0.63 -18.43 18.41
CA PRO A 569 0.18 -17.90 19.70
C PRO A 569 -0.05 -16.39 19.71
N ARG A 570 0.80 -15.61 19.02
CA ARG A 570 0.67 -14.15 18.95
C ARG A 570 -0.64 -13.73 18.28
N ARG A 571 -1.00 -14.37 17.17
CA ARG A 571 -2.26 -14.06 16.46
C ARG A 571 -3.48 -14.57 17.20
N GLU A 572 -3.39 -15.75 17.82
CA GLU A 572 -4.46 -16.28 18.66
C GLU A 572 -4.77 -15.34 19.83
N LEU A 573 -3.75 -14.88 20.56
CA LEU A 573 -3.91 -13.95 21.68
C LEU A 573 -4.41 -12.57 21.24
N ALA A 574 -3.97 -12.07 20.08
CA ALA A 574 -4.48 -10.82 19.51
C ALA A 574 -5.95 -10.93 19.10
N ALA A 575 -6.37 -12.04 18.49
CA ALA A 575 -7.76 -12.30 18.14
C ALA A 575 -8.65 -12.46 19.38
N ALA A 576 -8.16 -13.15 20.41
CA ALA A 576 -8.84 -13.21 21.70
C ALA A 576 -9.03 -11.82 22.33
N ALA A 577 -8.04 -10.92 22.20
CA ALA A 577 -8.16 -9.55 22.74
C ALA A 577 -9.25 -8.75 22.00
N ALA A 578 -9.34 -8.93 20.67
CA ALA A 578 -10.42 -8.38 19.87
C ALA A 578 -11.80 -8.88 20.32
N LEU A 579 -11.95 -10.18 20.57
CA LEU A 579 -13.20 -10.78 21.06
C LEU A 579 -13.56 -10.30 22.48
N ALA A 580 -12.60 -10.22 23.40
CA ALA A 580 -12.83 -9.65 24.73
C ALA A 580 -13.34 -8.21 24.65
N THR A 581 -12.80 -7.40 23.75
CA THR A 581 -13.26 -6.02 23.49
C THR A 581 -14.64 -5.98 22.86
N ALA A 582 -14.88 -6.79 21.83
CA ALA A 582 -16.18 -6.91 21.17
C ALA A 582 -17.28 -7.36 22.13
N SER A 583 -16.97 -8.23 23.10
CA SER A 583 -17.93 -8.66 24.13
C SER A 583 -18.52 -7.51 24.95
N ARG A 584 -17.74 -6.44 25.16
CA ARG A 584 -18.20 -5.25 25.87
C ARG A 584 -19.06 -4.37 24.96
N ALA A 585 -18.60 -4.10 23.73
CA ALA A 585 -19.33 -3.30 22.75
C ALA A 585 -20.69 -3.92 22.36
N LEU A 586 -20.75 -5.24 22.17
CA LEU A 586 -21.98 -5.94 21.75
C LEU A 586 -22.95 -6.25 22.89
N ARG A 587 -22.60 -5.99 24.15
CA ARG A 587 -23.35 -6.47 25.33
C ARG A 587 -24.84 -6.11 25.30
N GLU A 588 -25.16 -4.87 24.91
CA GLU A 588 -26.54 -4.36 24.84
C GLU A 588 -27.18 -4.55 23.47
N TYR A 589 -26.36 -4.81 22.44
CA TYR A 589 -26.80 -4.96 21.05
C TYR A 589 -27.13 -6.42 20.69
N ASN A 590 -26.22 -7.34 20.98
CA ASN A 590 -26.37 -8.78 20.78
C ASN A 590 -25.73 -9.54 21.96
N ALA A 591 -26.50 -9.70 23.04
CA ALA A 591 -26.03 -10.26 24.30
C ALA A 591 -25.60 -11.74 24.22
N GLU A 592 -26.09 -12.50 23.24
CA GLU A 592 -25.67 -13.89 23.04
C GLU A 592 -24.29 -13.94 22.40
N LEU A 593 -24.11 -13.24 21.28
CA LEU A 593 -22.83 -13.17 20.59
C LEU A 593 -21.74 -12.54 21.49
N ALA A 594 -22.11 -11.55 22.31
CA ALA A 594 -21.21 -10.97 23.30
C ALA A 594 -20.70 -12.00 24.33
N ARG A 595 -21.56 -12.95 24.78
CA ARG A 595 -21.12 -14.02 25.68
C ARG A 595 -20.19 -15.00 24.99
N ASP A 596 -20.49 -15.35 23.74
CA ASP A 596 -19.65 -16.27 22.97
C ASP A 596 -18.26 -15.67 22.76
N CYS A 597 -18.17 -14.38 22.40
CA CYS A 597 -16.90 -13.65 22.32
C CYS A 597 -16.07 -13.78 23.60
N LEU A 598 -16.69 -13.51 24.76
CA LEU A 598 -15.98 -13.55 26.04
C LEU A 598 -15.52 -14.97 26.38
N CYS A 599 -16.38 -15.96 26.17
CA CYS A 599 -16.07 -17.37 26.40
C CYS A 599 -14.86 -17.82 25.58
N VAL A 600 -14.85 -17.53 24.27
CA VAL A 600 -13.74 -17.86 23.38
C VAL A 600 -12.45 -17.13 23.80
N ALA A 601 -12.54 -15.85 24.17
CA ALA A 601 -11.39 -15.09 24.61
C ALA A 601 -10.75 -15.66 25.90
N GLU A 602 -11.57 -16.07 26.88
CA GLU A 602 -11.10 -16.70 28.12
C GLU A 602 -10.50 -18.10 27.87
N GLU A 603 -11.09 -18.87 26.96
CA GLU A 603 -10.57 -20.18 26.59
C GLU A 603 -9.21 -20.05 25.89
N LEU A 604 -9.09 -19.20 24.86
CA LEU A 604 -7.84 -18.93 24.17
C LEU A 604 -6.77 -18.38 25.13
N HIS A 605 -7.13 -17.49 26.05
CA HIS A 605 -6.22 -17.06 27.12
C HIS A 605 -5.66 -18.26 27.91
N SER A 606 -6.50 -19.24 28.23
CA SER A 606 -6.12 -20.40 29.03
C SER A 606 -5.32 -21.45 28.26
N VAL A 607 -5.58 -21.66 26.97
CA VAL A 607 -4.99 -22.77 26.20
C VAL A 607 -3.77 -22.36 25.38
N THR A 608 -3.73 -21.11 24.89
CA THR A 608 -2.62 -20.64 24.06
C THR A 608 -1.38 -20.38 24.92
N THR A 609 -0.21 -20.84 24.48
CA THR A 609 1.09 -20.58 25.13
C THR A 609 2.01 -19.80 24.22
N SER A 610 2.57 -18.67 24.69
CA SER A 610 3.59 -17.91 23.98
C SER A 610 4.90 -17.86 24.77
N GLU A 611 6.03 -17.85 24.07
CA GLU A 611 7.36 -17.64 24.61
C GLU A 611 7.63 -16.17 24.93
N ASP A 612 6.98 -15.23 24.22
CA ASP A 612 7.09 -13.80 24.47
C ASP A 612 6.01 -13.37 25.49
N PRO A 613 6.39 -12.96 26.71
CA PRO A 613 5.42 -12.54 27.73
C PRO A 613 4.57 -11.34 27.31
N LEU A 614 5.04 -10.53 26.35
CA LEU A 614 4.30 -9.37 25.86
C LEU A 614 3.09 -9.74 24.99
N ASP A 615 3.05 -10.95 24.41
CA ASP A 615 1.95 -11.35 23.53
C ASP A 615 0.61 -11.47 24.29
N ARG A 616 0.66 -11.81 25.58
CA ARG A 616 -0.54 -11.91 26.43
C ARG A 616 -1.05 -10.57 26.94
N VAL A 617 -0.19 -9.55 26.99
CA VAL A 617 -0.49 -8.26 27.65
C VAL A 617 -1.75 -7.62 27.08
N GLY A 618 -1.92 -7.62 25.75
CA GLY A 618 -3.12 -7.08 25.11
C GLY A 618 -4.40 -7.78 25.58
N LEU A 619 -4.37 -9.12 25.60
CA LEU A 619 -5.51 -9.92 26.05
C LEU A 619 -5.80 -9.74 27.54
N ASP A 620 -4.78 -9.71 28.39
CA ASP A 620 -4.94 -9.47 29.82
C ASP A 620 -5.57 -8.11 30.13
N VAL A 621 -5.18 -7.07 29.39
CA VAL A 621 -5.80 -5.74 29.48
C VAL A 621 -7.29 -5.83 29.15
N GLU A 622 -7.65 -6.43 28.01
CA GLU A 622 -9.04 -6.48 27.57
C GLU A 622 -9.92 -7.38 28.43
N LEU A 623 -9.39 -8.50 28.93
CA LEU A 623 -10.10 -9.38 29.87
C LEU A 623 -10.24 -8.74 31.25
N LEU A 624 -9.25 -7.97 31.72
CA LEU A 624 -9.39 -7.19 32.96
C LEU A 624 -10.51 -6.15 32.81
N LEU A 625 -10.58 -5.44 31.70
CA LEU A 625 -11.64 -4.47 31.42
C LEU A 625 -13.02 -5.15 31.25
N ALA A 626 -13.08 -6.35 30.68
CA ALA A 626 -14.34 -7.07 30.46
C ALA A 626 -14.91 -7.75 31.72
N THR A 627 -14.04 -8.26 32.61
CA THR A 627 -14.42 -9.14 33.72
C THR A 627 -14.14 -8.56 35.10
N GLY A 628 -13.13 -7.69 35.24
CA GLY A 628 -12.63 -7.22 36.53
C GLY A 628 -11.90 -8.28 37.37
N GLU A 629 -11.59 -9.45 36.81
CA GLU A 629 -11.00 -10.55 37.57
C GLU A 629 -9.53 -10.32 37.93
N ALA A 630 -9.17 -10.68 39.16
CA ALA A 630 -7.83 -10.47 39.70
C ALA A 630 -6.72 -11.22 38.93
N ARG A 631 -7.02 -12.37 38.31
CA ARG A 631 -6.01 -13.16 37.58
C ARG A 631 -5.35 -12.39 36.44
N TYR A 632 -6.10 -11.56 35.72
CA TYR A 632 -5.59 -10.75 34.61
C TYR A 632 -4.76 -9.57 35.12
N ARG A 633 -5.22 -8.93 36.20
CA ARG A 633 -4.44 -7.92 36.92
C ARG A 633 -3.11 -8.48 37.42
N ASP A 634 -3.12 -9.66 38.03
CA ASP A 634 -1.94 -10.31 38.59
C ASP A 634 -0.95 -10.74 37.48
N SER A 635 -1.47 -11.18 36.32
CA SER A 635 -0.66 -11.45 35.12
C SER A 635 0.09 -10.19 34.66
N LEU A 636 -0.60 -9.05 34.56
CA LEU A 636 0.02 -7.77 34.18
C LEU A 636 1.09 -7.31 35.19
N LEU A 637 0.83 -7.47 36.49
CA LEU A 637 1.81 -7.18 37.54
C LEU A 637 3.06 -8.07 37.43
N ALA A 638 2.87 -9.36 37.14
CA ALA A 638 3.98 -10.29 36.94
C ALA A 638 4.79 -9.97 35.66
N ALA A 639 4.13 -9.46 34.62
CA ALA A 639 4.75 -9.05 33.36
C ALA A 639 5.40 -7.66 33.40
N ARG A 640 5.43 -6.96 34.54
CA ARG A 640 5.90 -5.56 34.67
C ARG A 640 7.24 -5.28 33.99
N GLU A 641 8.25 -6.13 34.21
CA GLU A 641 9.59 -5.91 33.64
C GLU A 641 9.57 -6.01 32.11
N ALA A 642 8.90 -7.03 31.57
CA ALA A 642 8.72 -7.18 30.14
C ALA A 642 7.95 -6.00 29.54
N ILE A 643 6.88 -5.52 30.20
CA ILE A 643 6.11 -4.36 29.75
C ILE A 643 6.97 -3.09 29.72
N VAL A 644 7.84 -2.89 30.71
CA VAL A 644 8.76 -1.73 30.75
C VAL A 644 9.74 -1.79 29.58
N GLU A 645 10.35 -2.94 29.32
CA GLU A 645 11.28 -3.14 28.20
C GLU A 645 10.58 -3.01 26.84
N GLY A 646 9.36 -3.55 26.74
CA GLY A 646 8.51 -3.56 25.54
C GLY A 646 7.53 -2.40 25.43
N PHE A 647 7.72 -1.30 26.17
CA PHE A 647 6.71 -0.24 26.29
C PHE A 647 6.32 0.37 24.94
N SER A 648 7.24 0.49 23.98
CA SER A 648 6.94 0.98 22.63
C SER A 648 5.91 0.12 21.88
N ARG A 649 5.76 -1.15 22.26
CA ARG A 649 4.86 -2.12 21.63
C ARG A 649 3.49 -2.18 22.32
N VAL A 650 3.47 -2.17 23.65
CA VAL A 650 2.27 -2.43 24.47
C VAL A 650 1.86 -1.28 25.38
N GLY A 651 2.64 -0.20 25.49
CA GLY A 651 2.39 0.88 26.44
C GLY A 651 1.07 1.60 26.22
N TRP A 652 0.64 1.75 24.96
CA TRP A 652 -0.63 2.38 24.59
C TRP A 652 -1.85 1.58 25.09
N VAL A 653 -1.77 0.25 25.10
CA VAL A 653 -2.85 -0.62 25.60
C VAL A 653 -2.79 -0.74 27.12
N VAL A 654 -1.60 -0.92 27.70
CA VAL A 654 -1.41 -0.98 29.16
C VAL A 654 -1.84 0.31 29.85
N GLY A 655 -1.59 1.48 29.23
CA GLY A 655 -1.98 2.79 29.75
C GLY A 655 -3.46 2.88 30.14
N ARG A 656 -4.34 2.14 29.44
CA ARG A 656 -5.79 2.14 29.67
C ARG A 656 -6.21 1.49 31.00
N VAL A 657 -5.34 0.69 31.62
CA VAL A 657 -5.65 -0.03 32.87
C VAL A 657 -4.72 0.30 34.03
N VAL A 658 -3.75 1.21 33.87
CA VAL A 658 -2.82 1.57 34.96
C VAL A 658 -3.58 2.00 36.23
N ALA A 659 -4.60 2.85 36.09
CA ALA A 659 -5.43 3.28 37.21
C ALA A 659 -6.26 2.13 37.80
N THR A 660 -6.79 1.23 36.95
CA THR A 660 -7.57 0.05 37.36
C THR A 660 -6.72 -0.97 38.12
N ILE A 661 -5.44 -1.13 37.74
CA ILE A 661 -4.49 -1.99 38.46
C ILE A 661 -4.25 -1.46 39.87
N GLY A 662 -4.13 -0.13 40.05
CA GLY A 662 -4.05 0.49 41.38
C GLY A 662 -2.84 0.03 42.20
N ASP A 663 -1.70 -0.22 41.56
CA ASP A 663 -0.42 -0.58 42.20
C ASP A 663 0.61 0.53 41.97
N ASP A 664 1.17 1.09 43.04
CA ASP A 664 2.07 2.26 42.97
C ASP A 664 3.38 1.93 42.26
N ASP A 665 3.96 0.75 42.51
CA ASP A 665 5.22 0.33 41.90
C ASP A 665 5.07 0.10 40.40
N PHE A 666 3.98 -0.56 39.99
CA PHE A 666 3.61 -0.72 38.59
C PHE A 666 3.39 0.64 37.92
N THR A 667 2.57 1.50 38.53
CA THR A 667 2.27 2.84 38.01
C THR A 667 3.53 3.67 37.79
N ASN A 668 4.43 3.68 38.78
CA ASN A 668 5.70 4.39 38.69
C ASN A 668 6.62 3.81 37.60
N ALA A 669 6.70 2.48 37.48
CA ALA A 669 7.49 1.82 36.45
C ALA A 669 7.00 2.14 35.03
N ILE A 670 5.68 2.03 34.80
CA ILE A 670 5.06 2.33 33.51
C ILE A 670 5.18 3.82 33.17
N THR A 671 4.98 4.73 34.13
CA THR A 671 5.14 6.18 33.92
C THR A 671 6.58 6.55 33.56
N ARG A 672 7.58 5.86 34.13
CA ARG A 672 8.99 6.04 33.74
C ARG A 672 9.24 5.56 32.31
N ALA A 673 8.78 4.36 31.96
CA ALA A 673 8.92 3.83 30.60
C ALA A 673 8.23 4.73 29.55
N ALA A 674 7.05 5.25 29.90
CA ALA A 674 6.32 6.24 29.11
C ALA A 674 7.16 7.50 28.83
N ARG A 675 7.87 8.03 29.83
CA ARG A 675 8.75 9.19 29.68
C ARG A 675 9.95 8.91 28.77
N GLU A 676 10.55 7.73 28.88
CA GLU A 676 11.67 7.31 28.03
C GLU A 676 11.22 7.14 26.57
N HIS A 677 10.09 6.46 26.35
CA HIS A 677 9.50 6.31 25.03
C HIS A 677 9.15 7.67 24.41
N ARG A 678 8.62 8.59 25.21
CA ARG A 678 8.32 9.95 24.77
C ARG A 678 9.57 10.68 24.26
N ALA A 679 10.69 10.57 24.97
CA ALA A 679 11.96 11.19 24.58
C ALA A 679 12.50 10.60 23.25
N GLU A 680 12.26 9.31 23.00
CA GLU A 680 12.62 8.68 21.73
C GLU A 680 11.76 9.22 20.57
N ILE A 681 10.44 9.37 20.75
CA ILE A 681 9.57 10.00 19.75
C ILE A 681 10.06 11.42 19.42
N ASP A 682 10.47 12.19 20.44
CA ASP A 682 11.05 13.53 20.22
C ASP A 682 12.33 13.53 19.38
N ARG A 683 13.16 12.51 19.55
CA ARG A 683 14.36 12.35 18.75
C ARG A 683 14.03 12.02 17.31
N LEU A 684 13.05 11.15 17.09
CA LEU A 684 12.64 10.69 15.76
C LEU A 684 11.84 11.75 14.98
N GLU A 685 10.97 12.53 15.63
CA GLU A 685 10.19 13.59 14.94
C GLU A 685 11.09 14.63 14.27
N ARG A 686 12.31 14.85 14.80
CA ARG A 686 13.25 15.84 14.28
C ARG A 686 13.93 15.40 12.98
N LYS A 687 13.77 14.14 12.58
CA LYS A 687 14.35 13.60 11.34
C LYS A 687 13.46 13.83 10.11
N THR A 688 12.26 14.37 10.28
CA THR A 688 11.29 14.54 9.20
C THR A 688 10.66 15.94 9.24
N PRO A 689 10.28 16.52 8.08
CA PRO A 689 9.63 17.83 8.05
C PRO A 689 8.19 17.78 8.61
N TYR A 690 7.62 16.58 8.74
CA TYR A 690 6.23 16.32 9.12
C TYR A 690 5.97 16.30 10.64
N GLY A 691 7.02 16.42 11.46
CA GLY A 691 6.86 16.47 12.92
C GLY A 691 6.37 15.16 13.53
N LEU A 692 6.76 14.03 12.93
CA LEU A 692 6.47 12.68 13.39
C LEU A 692 7.57 11.69 12.97
N PRO A 693 7.71 10.52 13.64
CA PRO A 693 8.58 9.44 13.18
C PRO A 693 8.06 8.85 11.86
N TYR A 694 8.84 8.97 10.79
CA TYR A 694 8.51 8.35 9.50
C TYR A 694 9.77 7.83 8.84
N GLU A 695 9.73 6.54 8.49
CA GLU A 695 10.76 5.86 7.70
C GLU A 695 10.08 5.35 6.41
N PRO A 696 10.39 5.95 5.25
CA PRO A 696 9.86 5.51 3.97
C PRO A 696 10.22 4.05 3.70
N ASN A 697 9.28 3.29 3.15
CA ASN A 697 9.47 1.91 2.75
C ASN A 697 8.80 1.65 1.40
N ILE A 698 9.08 0.51 0.77
CA ILE A 698 8.48 0.12 -0.51
C ILE A 698 6.97 -0.09 -0.39
N TRP A 699 6.51 -0.60 0.76
CA TRP A 699 5.10 -0.91 1.01
C TRP A 699 4.72 -0.70 2.48
N GLY A 700 3.48 -0.24 2.72
CA GLY A 700 2.83 -0.23 4.04
C GLY A 700 3.24 0.90 4.98
N ALA A 701 4.06 1.85 4.53
CA ALA A 701 4.58 2.92 5.39
C ALA A 701 3.45 3.87 5.90
N GLY A 702 2.43 4.15 5.09
CA GLY A 702 1.28 4.97 5.48
C GLY A 702 0.41 4.32 6.57
N TRP A 703 0.18 3.00 6.51
CA TRP A 703 -0.49 2.27 7.59
C TRP A 703 0.31 2.32 8.90
N GLY A 704 1.65 2.31 8.81
CA GLY A 704 2.53 2.53 9.95
C GLY A 704 2.31 3.90 10.62
N ILE A 705 2.07 4.95 9.82
CA ILE A 705 1.76 6.30 10.34
C ILE A 705 0.38 6.34 11.01
N GLN A 706 -0.62 5.68 10.43
CA GLN A 706 -1.96 5.58 11.04
C GLN A 706 -1.89 4.86 12.38
N SER A 707 -1.22 3.71 12.43
CA SER A 707 -1.04 2.94 13.67
C SER A 707 -0.24 3.70 14.72
N PHE A 708 0.81 4.43 14.31
CA PHE A 708 1.51 5.34 15.20
C PHE A 708 0.54 6.37 15.80
N GLY A 709 -0.23 7.07 14.96
CA GLY A 709 -1.16 8.10 15.38
C GLY A 709 -2.24 7.59 16.35
N MET A 710 -2.87 6.45 16.06
CA MET A 710 -3.86 5.81 16.95
C MET A 710 -3.24 5.52 18.32
N ARG A 711 -2.03 4.95 18.37
CA ARG A 711 -1.35 4.68 19.64
C ARG A 711 -1.00 5.96 20.39
N GLN A 712 -0.65 7.03 19.69
CA GLN A 712 -0.40 8.34 20.32
C GLN A 712 -1.67 8.91 20.96
N TYR A 713 -2.86 8.67 20.40
CA TYR A 713 -4.11 9.05 21.05
C TYR A 713 -4.27 8.34 22.40
N PHE A 714 -4.16 7.00 22.44
CA PHE A 714 -4.33 6.26 23.71
C PHE A 714 -3.23 6.60 24.74
N LEU A 715 -2.01 6.87 24.30
CA LEU A 715 -0.94 7.37 25.18
C LEU A 715 -1.24 8.79 25.70
N HIS A 716 -1.80 9.67 24.88
CA HIS A 716 -2.28 11.00 25.29
C HIS A 716 -3.40 10.89 26.32
N SER A 717 -4.40 10.03 26.09
CA SER A 717 -5.50 9.82 27.04
C SER A 717 -5.02 9.25 28.38
N ALA A 718 -4.05 8.34 28.36
CA ALA A 718 -3.51 7.72 29.58
C ALA A 718 -2.50 8.62 30.33
N PHE A 719 -1.68 9.39 29.60
CA PHE A 719 -0.59 10.20 30.14
C PHE A 719 -0.55 11.60 29.51
N PRO A 720 -1.58 12.45 29.69
CA PRO A 720 -1.75 13.70 28.95
C PRO A 720 -0.62 14.71 29.19
N GLU A 721 -0.01 14.69 30.38
CA GLU A 721 1.14 15.53 30.73
C GLU A 721 2.45 15.12 30.03
N LEU A 722 2.53 13.89 29.51
CA LEU A 722 3.72 13.36 28.83
C LEU A 722 3.56 13.38 27.31
N PHE A 723 2.39 13.00 26.81
CA PHE A 723 2.11 12.87 25.39
C PHE A 723 1.15 13.97 24.95
N PRO A 724 1.62 14.99 24.22
CA PRO A 724 0.73 15.99 23.62
C PRO A 724 -0.02 15.41 22.41
N ALA A 725 -1.21 15.93 22.14
CA ALA A 725 -2.03 15.53 21.00
C ALA A 725 -1.40 15.82 19.61
N LYS A 726 -0.35 16.66 19.54
CA LYS A 726 0.26 17.05 18.25
C LYS A 726 0.66 15.85 17.37
N PHE A 727 1.09 14.73 17.96
CA PHE A 727 1.57 13.58 17.18
C PHE A 727 0.47 12.87 16.42
N MET A 728 -0.68 12.62 17.06
CA MET A 728 -1.84 12.04 16.38
C MET A 728 -2.38 12.99 15.29
N LEU A 729 -2.34 14.30 15.53
CA LEU A 729 -2.80 15.31 14.56
C LEU A 729 -1.84 15.41 13.36
N HIS A 730 -0.53 15.33 13.57
CA HIS A 730 0.44 15.26 12.48
C HIS A 730 0.29 13.97 11.67
N ALA A 731 0.07 12.83 12.34
CA ALA A 731 -0.20 11.57 11.65
C ALA A 731 -1.46 11.66 10.79
N LEU A 732 -2.54 12.26 11.31
CA LEU A 732 -3.77 12.49 10.54
C LEU A 732 -3.52 13.43 9.35
N ASN A 733 -2.82 14.55 9.54
CA ASN A 733 -2.47 15.47 8.45
C ASN A 733 -1.61 14.80 7.37
N PHE A 734 -0.69 13.91 7.77
CA PHE A 734 0.14 13.14 6.84
C PHE A 734 -0.73 12.24 5.96
N VAL A 735 -1.62 11.45 6.57
CA VAL A 735 -2.56 10.55 5.86
C VAL A 735 -3.50 11.34 4.94
N LEU A 736 -3.87 12.56 5.35
CA LEU A 736 -4.75 13.44 4.59
C LEU A 736 -4.02 14.32 3.57
N GLY A 737 -2.78 14.02 3.17
CA GLY A 737 -2.12 14.67 2.03
C GLY A 737 -0.87 15.52 2.34
N CYS A 738 -0.48 15.62 3.62
CA CYS A 738 0.75 16.30 4.03
C CYS A 738 1.93 15.30 4.14
N HIS A 739 2.30 14.69 3.03
CA HIS A 739 3.30 13.63 2.92
C HIS A 739 4.22 13.86 1.70
N PRO A 740 5.40 13.21 1.62
CA PRO A 740 6.39 13.54 0.59
C PRO A 740 5.97 13.09 -0.81
N GLY A 741 6.57 13.74 -1.80
CA GLY A 741 6.38 13.47 -3.22
C GLY A 741 5.35 14.38 -3.88
N ARG A 742 5.30 14.29 -5.21
CA ARG A 742 4.50 15.17 -6.07
C ARG A 742 2.99 15.00 -5.92
N ASN A 743 2.52 13.79 -5.65
CA ASN A 743 1.11 13.52 -5.49
C ASN A 743 0.73 13.69 -4.01
N THR A 744 -0.10 14.69 -3.71
CA THR A 744 -0.52 15.05 -2.35
C THR A 744 -1.93 14.56 -2.01
N SER A 745 -2.41 13.55 -2.73
CA SER A 745 -3.71 12.94 -2.48
C SER A 745 -3.78 12.37 -1.06
N SER A 746 -4.87 12.66 -0.34
CA SER A 746 -5.25 11.87 0.83
C SER A 746 -5.21 10.38 0.51
N PHE A 747 -4.59 9.60 1.41
CA PHE A 747 -4.54 8.14 1.30
C PHE A 747 -5.92 7.49 1.51
N VAL A 748 -6.92 8.26 1.94
CA VAL A 748 -8.29 7.80 2.11
C VAL A 748 -9.15 8.26 0.95
N SER A 749 -9.65 7.30 0.19
CA SER A 749 -10.34 7.56 -1.07
C SER A 749 -11.66 8.33 -0.88
N GLY A 750 -11.84 9.41 -1.64
CA GLY A 750 -13.01 10.28 -1.55
C GLY A 750 -12.99 11.29 -0.39
N VAL A 751 -11.90 11.35 0.41
CA VAL A 751 -11.82 12.24 1.58
C VAL A 751 -10.83 13.37 1.34
N GLY A 752 -11.31 14.62 1.43
CA GLY A 752 -10.53 15.84 1.21
C GLY A 752 -10.63 16.39 -0.23
N SER A 753 -10.01 17.55 -0.49
CA SER A 753 -10.01 18.22 -1.80
C SER A 753 -9.33 17.42 -2.90
N ARG A 754 -8.34 16.61 -2.54
CA ARG A 754 -7.65 15.66 -3.41
C ARG A 754 -7.42 14.36 -2.64
N SER A 755 -7.80 13.23 -3.24
CA SER A 755 -7.67 11.90 -2.65
C SER A 755 -7.28 10.87 -3.70
N LEU A 756 -6.99 9.65 -3.27
CA LEU A 756 -6.94 8.51 -4.16
C LEU A 756 -8.34 8.26 -4.77
N THR A 757 -8.41 8.22 -6.09
CA THR A 757 -9.64 7.87 -6.84
C THR A 757 -9.39 6.85 -7.95
N VAL A 758 -8.13 6.44 -8.09
CA VAL A 758 -7.67 5.29 -8.86
C VAL A 758 -6.82 4.49 -7.87
N ALA A 759 -7.40 3.43 -7.32
CA ALA A 759 -6.81 2.70 -6.21
C ALA A 759 -6.90 1.19 -6.42
N TYR A 760 -6.10 0.46 -5.65
CA TYR A 760 -6.06 -0.99 -5.69
C TYR A 760 -7.12 -1.56 -4.74
N GLY A 761 -8.34 -1.69 -5.27
CA GLY A 761 -9.45 -2.46 -4.70
C GLY A 761 -9.95 -3.50 -5.70
N PHE A 762 -10.97 -4.29 -5.39
CA PHE A 762 -11.50 -5.27 -6.35
C PHE A 762 -12.13 -4.63 -7.61
N ASN A 763 -12.53 -3.35 -7.55
CA ASN A 763 -13.02 -2.57 -8.70
C ASN A 763 -11.90 -1.84 -9.48
N ARG A 764 -10.63 -2.18 -9.26
CA ARG A 764 -9.47 -1.52 -9.89
C ARG A 764 -9.47 -1.55 -11.42
N ALA A 765 -10.10 -2.56 -12.04
CA ALA A 765 -10.28 -2.63 -13.48
C ALA A 765 -11.09 -1.45 -14.06
N ASP A 766 -11.97 -0.86 -13.24
CA ASP A 766 -12.84 0.25 -13.63
C ASP A 766 -12.13 1.61 -13.55
N TRP A 767 -10.84 1.65 -13.16
CA TRP A 767 -10.10 2.89 -12.90
C TRP A 767 -10.81 3.79 -11.88
N SER A 768 -11.34 3.15 -10.82
CA SER A 768 -12.19 3.77 -9.81
C SER A 768 -11.67 3.48 -8.39
N TYR A 769 -12.52 3.73 -7.39
CA TYR A 769 -12.22 3.61 -5.97
C TYR A 769 -13.44 3.14 -5.18
N ILE A 770 -13.20 2.78 -3.91
CA ILE A 770 -14.23 2.53 -2.90
C ILE A 770 -14.11 3.67 -1.88
N PRO A 771 -15.14 4.52 -1.70
CA PRO A 771 -15.07 5.64 -0.76
C PRO A 771 -14.72 5.18 0.66
N GLY A 772 -13.83 5.89 1.34
CA GLY A 772 -13.39 5.58 2.69
C GLY A 772 -12.32 4.49 2.81
N GLY A 773 -11.90 3.87 1.70
CA GLY A 773 -10.80 2.91 1.69
C GLY A 773 -9.47 3.62 1.97
N SER A 774 -8.71 3.08 2.93
CA SER A 774 -7.42 3.63 3.39
C SER A 774 -6.26 2.87 2.79
N ALA A 775 -5.41 3.56 2.03
CA ALA A 775 -4.30 2.94 1.30
C ALA A 775 -2.94 3.04 2.00
N SER A 776 -1.99 2.22 1.55
CA SER A 776 -0.60 2.20 2.03
C SER A 776 0.17 3.50 1.76
N GLY A 777 -0.18 4.23 0.70
CA GLY A 777 0.31 5.57 0.40
C GLY A 777 1.65 5.60 -0.34
N THR A 778 2.44 6.64 -0.10
CA THR A 778 3.69 6.90 -0.83
C THR A 778 4.73 5.79 -0.61
N ALA A 779 5.14 5.15 -1.69
CA ALA A 779 6.21 4.17 -1.70
C ALA A 779 7.57 4.84 -1.89
N LEU A 780 8.62 4.24 -1.32
CA LEU A 780 10.00 4.59 -1.63
C LEU A 780 10.48 3.83 -2.86
N ILE A 781 10.79 4.54 -3.93
CA ILE A 781 11.67 4.03 -4.99
C ILE A 781 13.10 4.27 -4.54
N ARG A 782 13.84 3.20 -4.33
CA ARG A 782 15.15 3.30 -3.67
C ARG A 782 16.17 4.01 -4.56
N PRO A 783 17.11 4.76 -3.95
CA PRO A 783 17.30 4.90 -2.51
C PRO A 783 16.47 6.01 -1.84
N ASP A 784 15.88 6.93 -2.61
CA ASP A 784 15.46 8.23 -2.05
C ASP A 784 14.25 8.90 -2.73
N PHE A 785 13.55 8.25 -3.67
CA PHE A 785 12.48 8.90 -4.43
C PHE A 785 11.08 8.50 -3.92
N PRO A 786 10.33 9.41 -3.28
CA PRO A 786 8.96 9.15 -2.86
C PRO A 786 8.00 9.17 -4.06
N GLU A 787 7.20 8.12 -4.22
CA GLU A 787 6.30 7.95 -5.35
C GLU A 787 4.90 7.50 -4.94
N LEU A 788 3.90 8.13 -5.56
CA LEU A 788 2.50 7.70 -5.53
C LEU A 788 1.88 7.95 -6.91
N LEU A 789 1.85 6.90 -7.74
CA LEU A 789 1.36 6.95 -9.11
C LEU A 789 -0.16 6.80 -9.17
N GLU A 790 -0.77 7.44 -10.16
CA GLU A 790 -2.15 7.18 -10.55
C GLU A 790 -2.19 5.91 -11.43
N TRP A 791 -2.14 4.74 -10.79
CA TRP A 791 -2.22 3.43 -11.45
C TRP A 791 -3.00 2.43 -10.58
N PRO A 792 -4.05 1.79 -11.11
CA PRO A 792 -4.94 0.97 -10.29
C PRO A 792 -4.33 -0.39 -9.89
N PHE A 793 -3.15 -0.74 -10.40
CA PHE A 793 -2.53 -2.06 -10.18
C PHE A 793 -1.23 -2.03 -9.37
N LEU A 794 -0.89 -0.90 -8.72
CA LEU A 794 0.22 -0.84 -7.75
C LEU A 794 -0.33 -1.01 -6.33
N TRP A 795 -0.40 -2.25 -5.85
CA TRP A 795 -0.88 -2.57 -4.51
C TRP A 795 0.00 -1.94 -3.43
N GLN A 796 1.32 -1.91 -3.68
CA GLN A 796 2.29 -1.36 -2.75
C GLN A 796 2.13 0.14 -2.46
N GLN A 797 1.34 0.84 -3.27
CA GLN A 797 1.03 2.28 -3.12
C GLN A 797 -0.45 2.55 -2.78
N THR A 798 -1.37 1.80 -3.40
CA THR A 798 -2.80 2.17 -3.41
C THR A 798 -3.74 1.07 -2.94
N GLU A 799 -3.22 -0.04 -2.41
CA GLU A 799 -4.06 -1.12 -1.86
C GLU A 799 -4.79 -0.67 -0.61
N TYR A 800 -6.09 -0.94 -0.57
CA TYR A 800 -6.85 -0.88 0.66
C TYR A 800 -6.60 -2.12 1.49
N VAL A 801 -6.63 -1.99 2.81
CA VAL A 801 -6.57 -3.14 3.73
C VAL A 801 -7.58 -3.01 4.84
N LEU A 802 -8.07 -4.14 5.33
CA LEU A 802 -8.76 -4.27 6.60
C LEU A 802 -7.75 -4.17 7.76
N GLY A 803 -8.25 -4.28 8.99
CA GLY A 803 -7.46 -4.18 10.20
C GLY A 803 -7.04 -2.73 10.50
N GLY A 804 -5.84 -2.57 11.08
CA GLY A 804 -5.33 -1.29 11.57
C GLY A 804 -5.34 -0.18 10.51
N GLY A 805 -4.99 -0.46 9.25
CA GLY A 805 -5.02 0.57 8.20
C GLY A 805 -6.40 1.23 8.00
N THR A 806 -7.48 0.49 8.26
CA THR A 806 -8.85 1.00 8.17
C THR A 806 -9.31 1.63 9.48
N THR A 807 -9.16 0.93 10.60
CA THR A 807 -9.71 1.39 11.89
C THR A 807 -8.84 2.44 12.56
N ASP A 808 -7.51 2.43 12.37
CA ASP A 808 -6.62 3.44 12.94
C ASP A 808 -6.90 4.82 12.34
N PHE A 809 -7.20 4.92 11.03
CA PHE A 809 -7.65 6.17 10.42
C PHE A 809 -8.98 6.66 11.00
N LEU A 810 -9.98 5.77 11.10
CA LEU A 810 -11.29 6.09 11.66
C LEU A 810 -11.16 6.61 13.10
N ILE A 811 -10.36 5.93 13.94
CA ILE A 811 -10.06 6.36 15.31
C ILE A 811 -9.35 7.70 15.31
N LEU A 812 -8.36 7.91 14.45
CA LEU A 812 -7.61 9.18 14.38
C LEU A 812 -8.50 10.38 14.08
N ALA A 813 -9.42 10.25 13.13
CA ALA A 813 -10.35 11.32 12.78
C ALA A 813 -11.33 11.62 13.92
N LEU A 814 -11.90 10.59 14.56
CA LEU A 814 -12.76 10.74 15.74
C LEU A 814 -12.00 11.35 16.94
N ALA A 815 -10.77 10.88 17.18
CA ALA A 815 -9.88 11.38 18.22
C ALA A 815 -9.56 12.86 18.01
N ALA A 816 -9.27 13.27 16.77
CA ALA A 816 -8.97 14.66 16.46
C ALA A 816 -10.14 15.57 16.81
N ASP A 817 -11.38 15.19 16.45
CA ASP A 817 -12.58 15.93 16.85
C ASP A 817 -12.74 15.96 18.38
N ARG A 818 -12.64 14.81 19.05
CA ARG A 818 -12.76 14.68 20.52
C ARG A 818 -11.76 15.57 21.26
N VAL A 819 -10.48 15.55 20.89
CA VAL A 819 -9.43 16.29 21.60
C VAL A 819 -9.53 17.79 21.33
N LEU A 820 -9.95 18.20 20.13
CA LEU A 820 -9.96 19.60 19.74
C LEU A 820 -11.26 20.33 20.12
N ASN A 821 -12.39 19.60 20.21
CA ASN A 821 -13.70 20.14 20.60
C ASN A 821 -14.15 19.75 22.01
N GLY A 822 -13.60 18.67 22.60
CA GLY A 822 -13.99 18.14 23.91
C GLY A 822 -13.24 18.71 25.12
N GLY A 823 -12.51 19.82 24.93
CA GLY A 823 -11.85 20.57 26.00
C GLY A 823 -12.77 21.39 26.89
#